data_AF-A0AAI8XQH9-F1
#
_entry.id   AF-A0AAI8XQH9-F1
#
_cell.length_a   1.000
_cell.length_b   1.000
_cell.length_c   1.000
_cell.angle_alpha   90.00
_cell.angle_beta   90.00
_cell.angle_gamma   90.00
#
_symmetry.space_group_name_H-M   'P 1'
#
loop_
_entity.id
_entity.type
_entity.pdbx_description
1 polymer ?
#
loop_
_entity_poly.entity_id
_entity_poly.type
_entity_poly.pdbx_seq_one_letter_code
_entity_poly.pdbx_strand_id
1 'polypeptide(L)'
;MTTRVLDTADLATAFTQAQAGLAAAPAGSAETWVLGPGEFDLGDGISAGAPGRSLTLRGTATLTVGSAAPVAAPATGLDLTGADVRVDGLTLRVRSAGTATALRVRAAGRCELTDLNVDAVEGTTAVGVDAAAAGELSLLDVRVAHVGGTQDATGVVTACAGDVAVRGLTVDTVDGARACGAVIVAGREADWSGGRINAVRATAGGAVGLRVLAAPERAAIRLTDLAVAQVSGTDPGTVAEPAESWRTWLADAGAALAAGAGLPDWPATGDPGHAEAVAGLHICAPVPEDAPWLQTSDPGPVEVTQCVVERISGTAVQVTADLRNIELRGLLIWTAARAGHVEGERVLLAQSTIHRVGFGWTFGPCALTAADTLVTGVQSGPGVVLGPEAELVDALVVIATAGLPPWEPEPTPLPYHDPGPGGVPAELLAGDVVPDAAHDLRVDGALHGRAQPVPGDDDDAAAWVGALAPDVDTRCALRDPAPPPTEPAPAPQAPGPVVDYRARDARSLLALMTARARLTMPGWTPTGPADQTQMLLELFAERLDRIAYRQELALSEGTVATALERRSVEDHVRLVDYVPDPGLSASTMLRFKLSDPDAATLDALAPNDILADTAGPVVIAADTLVLNPDAADRVVVFGTESDLTIVRELDTLQLADETNLEPGVSTAIEIGDTSAVLAGALPIEPGRWLVIAGVDPLDPTRLDPDVPGHVVRVTQVQPGTDTTRVLWDPRRGSPTRYERDRCRVFGNVVPAHHGLPLTGAAAQNPGIAVLEQDDVLAPWRERLRIEVDGSALREVPVPIDRVSVHAAGWPFPGGLPRIGEPRIELAVEHEPWTRVDDLASAGDQVFALRTGPGDTPVVRFARNALPARPITVDLAVRVGLGTVGNVGVGALTRLLALGPGEDTEALLGDGGTDRYDLLRRLLTVTNPVPGVGGRDPEDLETMRYRAPLGVRDALSAVVPADYERLVSELPEVAASRAVVRGGPLAPVITTTLLLRDEDGLAEAGEQGEAERLRRWAAARARLEEVRLLGFDVELVPPRFVPLDVDVVVDVDEWALDTAEFAVQHALGGPDGLFDPDVGGLGGDVHVDAIHRRVLAVPGVQAVRIRHLRRLQPDAAEHARTGRLAVDPDEVAILRHPYGAAFPSGLLTVTVCEAQP
;
A
#
# COMPACT_ATOMS: atom_id res chain seq x y z
N MET A 1 -6.80 -34.64 29.20
CA MET A 1 -7.42 -33.48 28.56
C MET A 1 -8.87 -33.86 28.29
N THR A 2 -9.81 -33.19 28.95
CA THR A 2 -11.25 -33.53 28.88
C THR A 2 -11.97 -32.39 28.18
N THR A 3 -12.74 -32.69 27.13
CA THR A 3 -13.52 -31.67 26.40
C THR A 3 -14.98 -31.73 26.85
N ARG A 4 -15.58 -30.58 27.17
CA ARG A 4 -17.00 -30.43 27.50
C ARG A 4 -17.64 -29.40 26.57
N VAL A 5 -18.78 -29.74 25.99
CA VAL A 5 -19.56 -28.81 25.17
C VAL A 5 -20.67 -28.22 26.04
N LEU A 6 -20.73 -26.89 26.11
CA LEU A 6 -21.68 -26.11 26.89
C LEU A 6 -22.64 -25.42 25.90
N ASP A 7 -23.63 -26.18 25.42
CA ASP A 7 -24.61 -25.75 24.39
C ASP A 7 -26.05 -25.80 24.94
N THR A 8 -26.24 -25.27 26.15
CA THR A 8 -27.53 -25.34 26.87
C THR A 8 -28.16 -23.96 26.99
N ALA A 9 -29.49 -23.89 26.95
CA ALA A 9 -30.25 -22.65 27.16
C ALA A 9 -29.99 -21.98 28.52
N ASP A 10 -29.53 -22.72 29.53
CA ASP A 10 -29.10 -22.21 30.84
C ASP A 10 -27.57 -22.40 31.01
N LEU A 11 -26.83 -21.53 30.33
CA LEU A 11 -25.37 -21.57 30.27
C LEU A 11 -24.72 -21.40 31.66
N ALA A 12 -25.30 -20.58 32.54
CA ALA A 12 -24.80 -20.34 33.90
C ALA A 12 -24.82 -21.61 34.77
N THR A 13 -25.89 -22.40 34.70
CA THR A 13 -25.96 -23.69 35.39
C THR A 13 -24.95 -24.69 34.82
N ALA A 14 -24.79 -24.74 33.50
CA ALA A 14 -23.81 -25.62 32.85
C ALA A 14 -22.36 -25.26 33.24
N PHE A 15 -22.03 -23.97 33.32
CA PHE A 15 -20.76 -23.48 33.85
C PHE A 15 -20.53 -23.90 35.30
N THR A 16 -21.55 -23.76 36.16
CA THR A 16 -21.44 -24.13 37.58
C THR A 16 -21.15 -25.62 37.74
N GLN A 17 -21.79 -26.48 36.94
CA GLN A 17 -21.52 -27.92 36.93
C GLN A 17 -20.13 -28.26 36.39
N ALA A 18 -19.72 -27.63 35.29
CA ALA A 18 -18.41 -27.82 34.70
C ALA A 18 -17.30 -27.39 35.67
N GLN A 19 -17.49 -26.27 36.35
CA GLN A 19 -16.59 -25.73 37.37
C GLN A 19 -16.47 -26.67 38.58
N ALA A 20 -17.58 -27.20 39.09
CA ALA A 20 -17.55 -28.19 40.18
C ALA A 20 -16.75 -29.45 39.79
N GLY A 21 -16.88 -29.89 38.53
CA GLY A 21 -16.12 -31.01 37.98
C GLY A 21 -14.62 -30.71 37.87
N LEU A 22 -14.24 -29.53 37.39
CA LEU A 22 -12.84 -29.11 37.27
C LEU A 22 -12.20 -28.95 38.66
N ALA A 23 -12.90 -28.37 39.63
CA ALA A 23 -12.42 -28.24 41.01
C ALA A 23 -12.16 -29.59 41.68
N ALA A 24 -12.95 -30.62 41.35
CA ALA A 24 -12.79 -31.98 41.86
C ALA A 24 -11.70 -32.81 41.13
N ALA A 25 -11.25 -32.39 39.95
CA ALA A 25 -10.20 -33.08 39.19
C ALA A 25 -8.84 -33.03 39.93
N PRO A 26 -7.90 -33.97 39.70
CA PRO A 26 -6.57 -33.90 40.30
C PRO A 26 -5.74 -32.73 39.74
N ALA A 27 -4.77 -32.21 40.51
CA ALA A 27 -3.83 -31.20 40.03
C ALA A 27 -3.06 -31.69 38.79
N GLY A 28 -2.81 -30.80 37.82
CA GLY A 28 -2.26 -31.11 36.51
C GLY A 28 -3.32 -31.51 35.46
N SER A 29 -4.60 -31.57 35.82
CA SER A 29 -5.68 -31.80 34.85
C SER A 29 -5.85 -30.61 33.91
N ALA A 30 -6.08 -30.88 32.62
CA ALA A 30 -6.46 -29.88 31.63
C ALA A 30 -7.88 -30.16 31.11
N GLU A 31 -8.75 -29.14 31.11
CA GLU A 31 -10.09 -29.20 30.53
C GLU A 31 -10.27 -28.14 29.44
N THR A 32 -11.05 -28.49 28.40
CA THR A 32 -11.47 -27.59 27.33
C THR A 32 -12.98 -27.48 27.33
N TRP A 33 -13.51 -26.27 27.48
CA TRP A 33 -14.93 -25.96 27.43
C TRP A 33 -15.26 -25.29 26.10
N VAL A 34 -16.19 -25.88 25.35
CA VAL A 34 -16.61 -25.39 24.03
C VAL A 34 -17.99 -24.74 24.17
N LEU A 35 -18.07 -23.44 23.93
CA LEU A 35 -19.31 -22.66 23.98
C LEU A 35 -19.96 -22.66 22.59
N GLY A 36 -21.23 -23.05 22.53
CA GLY A 36 -22.02 -22.98 21.29
C GLY A 36 -22.27 -21.54 20.83
N PRO A 37 -22.56 -21.30 19.53
CA PRO A 37 -22.90 -19.98 19.04
C PRO A 37 -24.20 -19.47 19.67
N GLY A 38 -24.26 -18.19 20.04
CA GLY A 38 -25.45 -17.57 20.64
C GLY A 38 -25.13 -16.41 21.58
N GLU A 39 -26.15 -15.68 22.00
CA GLU A 39 -26.05 -14.62 23.02
C GLU A 39 -26.59 -15.12 24.36
N PHE A 40 -25.80 -14.97 25.42
CA PHE A 40 -26.10 -15.49 26.76
C PHE A 40 -25.92 -14.41 27.82
N ASP A 41 -26.93 -14.25 28.68
CA ASP A 41 -26.85 -13.38 29.85
C ASP A 41 -26.26 -14.14 31.03
N LEU A 42 -25.16 -13.63 31.59
CA LEU A 42 -24.44 -14.22 32.71
C LEU A 42 -24.87 -13.67 34.09
N GLY A 43 -25.86 -12.79 34.15
CA GLY A 43 -26.34 -12.22 35.41
C GLY A 43 -25.27 -11.33 36.07
N ASP A 44 -24.64 -11.82 37.13
CA ASP A 44 -23.58 -11.11 37.88
C ASP A 44 -22.15 -11.43 37.38
N GLY A 45 -22.02 -12.28 36.35
CA GLY A 45 -20.74 -12.75 35.82
C GLY A 45 -20.38 -14.18 36.25
N ILE A 46 -19.32 -14.74 35.66
CA ILE A 46 -18.89 -16.12 35.90
C ILE A 46 -17.45 -16.16 36.40
N SER A 47 -17.21 -16.91 37.48
CA SER A 47 -15.86 -17.29 37.92
C SER A 47 -15.61 -18.77 37.65
N ALA A 48 -14.51 -19.08 36.96
CA ALA A 48 -14.16 -20.44 36.56
C ALA A 48 -12.65 -20.72 36.68
N GLY A 49 -12.31 -22.01 36.76
CA GLY A 49 -10.95 -22.49 36.92
C GLY A 49 -10.55 -22.81 38.36
N ALA A 50 -9.35 -23.36 38.53
CA ALA A 50 -8.85 -23.79 39.83
C ALA A 50 -7.31 -23.83 39.84
N PRO A 51 -6.66 -23.52 40.98
CA PRO A 51 -5.21 -23.56 41.09
C PRO A 51 -4.63 -24.93 40.68
N GLY A 52 -3.55 -24.90 39.90
CA GLY A 52 -2.85 -26.10 39.45
C GLY A 52 -3.57 -26.91 38.35
N ARG A 53 -4.60 -26.37 37.69
CA ARG A 53 -5.34 -27.02 36.60
C ARG A 53 -5.43 -26.09 35.40
N SER A 54 -5.34 -26.63 34.20
CA SER A 54 -5.38 -25.83 32.97
C SER A 54 -6.80 -25.78 32.40
N LEU A 55 -7.21 -24.61 31.93
CA LEU A 55 -8.56 -24.35 31.43
C LEU A 55 -8.47 -23.68 30.06
N THR A 56 -9.14 -24.25 29.08
CA THR A 56 -9.33 -23.64 27.75
C THR A 56 -10.81 -23.37 27.54
N LEU A 57 -11.20 -22.12 27.29
CA LEU A 57 -12.52 -21.79 26.76
C LEU A 57 -12.38 -21.48 25.28
N ARG A 58 -13.22 -22.10 24.45
CA ARG A 58 -13.29 -21.78 23.02
C ARG A 58 -14.73 -21.76 22.52
N GLY A 59 -15.05 -20.93 21.53
CA GLY A 59 -16.39 -20.89 20.95
C GLY A 59 -16.60 -19.63 20.12
N THR A 60 -17.85 -19.32 19.79
CA THR A 60 -18.24 -18.08 19.10
C THR A 60 -19.43 -17.41 19.81
N ALA A 61 -19.48 -17.55 21.13
CA ALA A 61 -20.58 -17.08 21.97
C ALA A 61 -20.40 -15.60 22.33
N THR A 62 -21.52 -14.88 22.43
CA THR A 62 -21.60 -13.54 23.01
C THR A 62 -22.09 -13.65 24.45
N LEU A 63 -21.27 -13.21 25.40
CA LEU A 63 -21.57 -13.27 26.82
C LEU A 63 -21.81 -11.86 27.35
N THR A 64 -23.02 -11.61 27.85
CA THR A 64 -23.47 -10.29 28.30
C THR A 64 -23.74 -10.31 29.80
N VAL A 65 -23.30 -9.27 30.51
CA VAL A 65 -23.54 -9.06 31.94
C VAL A 65 -24.21 -7.70 32.11
N GLY A 66 -25.37 -7.69 32.77
CA GLY A 66 -26.18 -6.47 32.88
C GLY A 66 -26.90 -6.11 31.56
N SER A 67 -27.48 -7.09 30.86
CA SER A 67 -28.14 -6.92 29.55
C SER A 67 -29.32 -5.93 29.58
N ALA A 68 -30.13 -5.95 30.65
CA ALA A 68 -31.31 -5.09 30.82
C ALA A 68 -30.99 -3.79 31.59
N ALA A 69 -30.17 -3.89 32.64
CA ALA A 69 -29.73 -2.77 33.47
C ALA A 69 -28.34 -3.05 34.06
N PRO A 70 -27.55 -2.02 34.42
CA PRO A 70 -26.25 -2.22 35.05
C PRO A 70 -26.37 -2.98 36.37
N VAL A 71 -25.43 -3.91 36.61
CA VAL A 71 -25.35 -4.65 37.88
C VAL A 71 -24.99 -3.69 39.01
N ALA A 72 -25.72 -3.71 40.14
CA ALA A 72 -25.55 -2.74 41.23
C ALA A 72 -24.21 -2.86 41.99
N ALA A 73 -23.57 -4.03 41.91
CA ALA A 73 -22.28 -4.34 42.51
C ALA A 73 -21.17 -4.44 41.45
N PRO A 74 -19.87 -4.43 41.84
CA PRO A 74 -18.78 -4.73 40.93
C PRO A 74 -19.02 -6.06 40.20
N ALA A 75 -18.84 -6.05 38.88
CA ALA A 75 -19.10 -7.22 38.04
C ALA A 75 -17.90 -7.53 37.16
N THR A 76 -17.56 -8.82 37.06
CA THR A 76 -16.54 -9.32 36.14
C THR A 76 -17.18 -10.35 35.23
N GLY A 77 -17.19 -10.14 33.92
CA GLY A 77 -17.94 -10.99 33.00
C GLY A 77 -17.43 -12.43 33.01
N LEU A 78 -16.13 -12.60 32.79
CA LEU A 78 -15.43 -13.85 33.00
C LEU A 78 -14.23 -13.63 33.93
N ASP A 79 -14.17 -14.36 35.03
CA ASP A 79 -13.03 -14.39 35.97
C ASP A 79 -12.40 -15.79 35.96
N LEU A 80 -11.25 -15.93 35.31
CA LEU A 80 -10.61 -17.22 35.02
C LEU A 80 -9.31 -17.40 35.81
N THR A 81 -9.16 -18.55 36.46
CA THR A 81 -7.96 -18.88 37.23
C THR A 81 -7.41 -20.27 36.90
N GLY A 82 -6.09 -20.43 36.76
CA GLY A 82 -5.54 -21.74 36.38
C GLY A 82 -4.02 -21.85 36.41
N ALA A 83 -3.53 -23.06 36.10
CA ALA A 83 -2.13 -23.26 35.74
C ALA A 83 -1.86 -22.62 34.38
N ASP A 84 -2.50 -23.11 33.32
CA ASP A 84 -2.57 -22.42 32.04
C ASP A 84 -4.01 -22.05 31.72
N VAL A 85 -4.25 -20.85 31.21
CA VAL A 85 -5.57 -20.37 30.80
C VAL A 85 -5.53 -19.96 29.34
N ARG A 86 -6.46 -20.50 28.54
CA ARG A 86 -6.62 -20.13 27.13
C ARG A 86 -8.06 -19.71 26.84
N VAL A 87 -8.23 -18.61 26.10
CA VAL A 87 -9.53 -18.12 25.63
C VAL A 87 -9.45 -17.92 24.11
N ASP A 88 -10.46 -18.42 23.39
CA ASP A 88 -10.45 -18.48 21.92
C ASP A 88 -11.85 -18.20 21.34
N GLY A 89 -12.02 -17.10 20.59
CA GLY A 89 -13.23 -16.82 19.79
C GLY A 89 -14.45 -16.20 20.51
N LEU A 90 -14.30 -15.61 21.70
CA LEU A 90 -15.44 -15.13 22.49
C LEU A 90 -15.75 -13.65 22.30
N THR A 91 -17.03 -13.27 22.45
CA THR A 91 -17.47 -11.87 22.56
C THR A 91 -17.98 -11.55 23.97
N LEU A 92 -17.56 -10.44 24.57
CA LEU A 92 -17.93 -10.03 25.95
C LEU A 92 -18.56 -8.63 26.00
N ARG A 93 -19.62 -8.48 26.80
CA ARG A 93 -20.29 -7.21 27.13
C ARG A 93 -20.55 -7.12 28.62
N VAL A 94 -20.14 -6.04 29.30
CA VAL A 94 -20.34 -5.89 30.75
C VAL A 94 -20.78 -4.49 31.12
N ARG A 95 -21.87 -4.38 31.89
CA ARG A 95 -22.32 -3.11 32.48
C ARG A 95 -22.52 -3.24 33.98
N SER A 96 -21.85 -2.39 34.75
CA SER A 96 -21.98 -2.31 36.21
C SER A 96 -22.16 -0.86 36.67
N ALA A 97 -22.85 -0.65 37.78
CA ALA A 97 -22.90 0.63 38.48
C ALA A 97 -21.66 0.88 39.36
N GLY A 98 -20.78 -0.12 39.51
CA GLY A 98 -19.48 -0.03 40.18
C GLY A 98 -18.35 -0.41 39.22
N THR A 99 -17.34 -1.14 39.71
CA THR A 99 -16.24 -1.62 38.86
C THR A 99 -16.72 -2.67 37.86
N ALA A 100 -16.45 -2.48 36.57
CA ALA A 100 -16.76 -3.40 35.50
C ALA A 100 -15.47 -3.96 34.89
N THR A 101 -15.37 -5.28 34.75
CA THR A 101 -14.27 -5.95 34.03
C THR A 101 -14.85 -6.94 33.04
N ALA A 102 -14.52 -6.88 31.74
CA ALA A 102 -15.04 -7.86 30.79
C ALA A 102 -14.41 -9.24 31.00
N LEU A 103 -13.08 -9.30 30.96
CA LEU A 103 -12.32 -10.52 31.20
C LEU A 103 -11.24 -10.28 32.25
N ARG A 104 -11.22 -11.11 33.29
CA ARG A 104 -10.09 -11.24 34.22
C ARG A 104 -9.48 -12.63 34.07
N VAL A 105 -8.15 -12.70 33.93
CA VAL A 105 -7.39 -13.95 33.89
C VAL A 105 -6.23 -13.91 34.89
N ARG A 106 -6.07 -14.98 35.67
CA ARG A 106 -4.92 -15.22 36.55
C ARG A 106 -4.35 -16.62 36.29
N ALA A 107 -3.23 -16.68 35.57
CA ALA A 107 -2.54 -17.92 35.24
C ALA A 107 -1.22 -18.06 36.04
N ALA A 108 -0.96 -19.24 36.59
CA ALA A 108 0.32 -19.53 37.26
C ALA A 108 1.44 -19.95 36.28
N GLY A 109 1.09 -20.24 35.03
CA GLY A 109 1.97 -20.62 33.93
C GLY A 109 1.71 -19.71 32.73
N ARG A 110 0.93 -20.18 31.76
CA ARG A 110 0.66 -19.45 30.50
C ARG A 110 -0.75 -18.89 30.40
N CYS A 111 -0.87 -17.69 29.82
CA CYS A 111 -2.13 -17.06 29.47
C CYS A 111 -2.16 -16.78 27.96
N GLU A 112 -3.09 -17.40 27.24
CA GLU A 112 -3.25 -17.23 25.79
C GLU A 112 -4.65 -16.70 25.47
N LEU A 113 -4.76 -15.48 24.94
CA LEU A 113 -6.02 -14.90 24.47
C LEU A 113 -5.97 -14.77 22.95
N THR A 114 -6.89 -15.43 22.24
CA THR A 114 -6.97 -15.46 20.78
C THR A 114 -8.39 -15.12 20.32
N ASP A 115 -8.54 -14.33 19.25
CA ASP A 115 -9.84 -14.00 18.64
C ASP A 115 -10.89 -13.51 19.66
N LEU A 116 -10.46 -12.69 20.63
CA LEU A 116 -11.32 -12.17 21.71
C LEU A 116 -11.87 -10.80 21.34
N ASN A 117 -13.19 -10.63 21.40
CA ASN A 117 -13.85 -9.35 21.16
C ASN A 117 -14.56 -8.83 22.44
N VAL A 118 -14.10 -7.72 22.99
CA VAL A 118 -14.79 -6.99 24.07
C VAL A 118 -15.58 -5.85 23.43
N ASP A 119 -16.90 -6.01 23.32
CA ASP A 119 -17.74 -5.09 22.56
C ASP A 119 -18.05 -3.80 23.36
N ALA A 120 -18.43 -3.95 24.64
CA ALA A 120 -18.66 -2.79 25.51
C ALA A 120 -18.43 -3.13 26.99
N VAL A 121 -17.73 -2.26 27.71
CA VAL A 121 -17.58 -2.29 29.18
C VAL A 121 -17.94 -0.93 29.76
N GLU A 122 -18.94 -0.88 30.63
CA GLU A 122 -19.38 0.37 31.29
C GLU A 122 -19.37 0.21 32.81
N GLY A 123 -18.75 1.17 33.52
CA GLY A 123 -18.66 1.16 34.99
C GLY A 123 -18.20 2.48 35.61
N THR A 124 -18.01 2.50 36.94
CA THR A 124 -17.27 3.59 37.60
C THR A 124 -15.79 3.49 37.28
N THR A 125 -15.24 2.29 37.44
CA THR A 125 -13.92 1.89 36.93
C THR A 125 -14.17 0.79 35.92
N ALA A 126 -13.73 0.95 34.68
CA ALA A 126 -14.00 0.02 33.59
C ALA A 126 -12.69 -0.56 33.03
N VAL A 127 -12.62 -1.88 32.92
CA VAL A 127 -11.46 -2.59 32.36
C VAL A 127 -11.93 -3.58 31.30
N GLY A 128 -11.44 -3.49 30.07
CA GLY A 128 -11.76 -4.46 29.02
C GLY A 128 -11.18 -5.83 29.34
N VAL A 129 -9.86 -5.93 29.32
CA VAL A 129 -9.14 -7.17 29.63
C VAL A 129 -8.13 -6.93 30.76
N ASP A 130 -8.16 -7.78 31.78
CA ASP A 130 -7.25 -7.81 32.92
C ASP A 130 -6.59 -9.19 33.01
N ALA A 131 -5.44 -9.37 32.37
CA ALA A 131 -4.77 -10.66 32.29
C ALA A 131 -3.43 -10.65 33.04
N ALA A 132 -3.18 -11.67 33.87
CA ALA A 132 -1.89 -11.86 34.50
C ALA A 132 -1.39 -13.30 34.43
N ALA A 133 -0.09 -13.48 34.22
CA ALA A 133 0.57 -14.78 34.12
C ALA A 133 1.94 -14.78 34.82
N ALA A 134 2.39 -15.90 35.37
CA ALA A 134 3.77 -15.98 35.91
C ALA A 134 4.82 -16.44 34.88
N GLY A 135 4.41 -17.15 33.82
CA GLY A 135 5.30 -17.70 32.80
C GLY A 135 5.31 -16.88 31.51
N GLU A 136 4.28 -17.05 30.67
CA GLU A 136 4.16 -16.36 29.38
C GLU A 136 2.73 -15.82 29.22
N LEU A 137 2.58 -14.67 28.58
CA LEU A 137 1.29 -14.08 28.24
C LEU A 137 1.27 -13.68 26.78
N SER A 138 0.30 -14.20 26.01
CA SER A 138 0.13 -13.86 24.60
C SER A 138 -1.27 -13.35 24.29
N LEU A 139 -1.35 -12.25 23.56
CA LEU A 139 -2.57 -11.73 22.94
C LEU A 139 -2.45 -11.87 21.42
N LEU A 140 -3.42 -12.49 20.77
CA LEU A 140 -3.50 -12.63 19.33
C LEU A 140 -4.90 -12.22 18.86
N ASP A 141 -4.99 -11.21 17.99
CA ASP A 141 -6.24 -10.74 17.37
C ASP A 141 -7.34 -10.40 18.42
N VAL A 142 -6.94 -9.65 19.45
CA VAL A 142 -7.86 -9.16 20.48
C VAL A 142 -8.42 -7.79 20.07
N ARG A 143 -9.74 -7.60 20.16
CA ARG A 143 -10.41 -6.32 19.94
C ARG A 143 -11.13 -5.85 21.19
N VAL A 144 -10.99 -4.58 21.54
CA VAL A 144 -11.74 -3.90 22.60
C VAL A 144 -12.42 -2.67 21.99
N ALA A 145 -13.73 -2.76 21.72
CA ALA A 145 -14.46 -1.74 20.99
C ALA A 145 -14.82 -0.52 21.86
N HIS A 146 -15.37 -0.71 23.05
CA HIS A 146 -15.67 0.40 23.96
C HIS A 146 -15.41 0.08 25.44
N VAL A 147 -14.70 0.97 26.12
CA VAL A 147 -14.54 0.95 27.59
C VAL A 147 -14.87 2.34 28.14
N GLY A 148 -16.00 2.45 28.84
CA GLY A 148 -16.49 3.69 29.44
C GLY A 148 -16.47 3.64 30.97
N GLY A 149 -15.62 4.46 31.58
CA GLY A 149 -15.54 4.66 33.03
C GLY A 149 -15.99 6.07 33.43
N THR A 150 -16.74 6.23 34.52
CA THR A 150 -16.95 7.58 35.09
C THR A 150 -15.73 8.09 35.86
N GLN A 151 -14.83 7.18 36.27
CA GLN A 151 -13.51 7.45 36.87
C GLN A 151 -12.40 6.88 35.98
N ASP A 152 -11.89 5.70 36.27
CA ASP A 152 -10.76 5.12 35.53
C ASP A 152 -11.26 4.16 34.44
N ALA A 153 -10.71 4.27 33.23
CA ALA A 153 -11.02 3.40 32.11
C ALA A 153 -9.74 2.83 31.50
N THR A 154 -9.67 1.51 31.34
CA THR A 154 -8.51 0.81 30.75
C THR A 154 -8.98 -0.18 29.70
N GLY A 155 -8.47 -0.08 28.47
CA GLY A 155 -8.78 -1.05 27.42
C GLY A 155 -8.24 -2.44 27.77
N VAL A 156 -6.92 -2.56 27.87
CA VAL A 156 -6.23 -3.80 28.21
C VAL A 156 -5.16 -3.57 29.26
N VAL A 157 -5.09 -4.43 30.26
CA VAL A 157 -3.96 -4.54 31.19
C VAL A 157 -3.45 -5.97 31.18
N THR A 158 -2.16 -6.13 30.87
CA THR A 158 -1.47 -7.42 30.95
C THR A 158 -0.30 -7.33 31.92
N ALA A 159 -0.13 -8.36 32.75
CA ALA A 159 0.98 -8.43 33.68
C ALA A 159 1.63 -9.81 33.67
N CYS A 160 2.89 -9.91 33.25
CA CYS A 160 3.61 -11.16 33.26
C CYS A 160 4.94 -11.05 34.01
N ALA A 161 5.26 -12.04 34.84
CA ALA A 161 6.60 -12.14 35.43
C ALA A 161 7.65 -12.66 34.43
N GLY A 162 7.22 -13.26 33.31
CA GLY A 162 8.07 -13.63 32.19
C GLY A 162 7.77 -12.80 30.94
N ASP A 163 7.60 -13.48 29.81
CA ASP A 163 7.54 -12.85 28.49
C ASP A 163 6.08 -12.47 28.11
N VAL A 164 5.91 -11.30 27.48
CA VAL A 164 4.63 -10.83 26.95
C VAL A 164 4.71 -10.65 25.45
N ALA A 165 3.83 -11.33 24.72
CA ALA A 165 3.67 -11.19 23.28
C ALA A 165 2.30 -10.60 22.92
N VAL A 166 2.27 -9.55 22.11
CA VAL A 166 1.03 -8.94 21.61
C VAL A 166 1.06 -8.91 20.09
N ARG A 167 0.02 -9.44 19.46
CA ARG A 167 -0.17 -9.53 18.01
C ARG A 167 -1.57 -9.07 17.65
N GLY A 168 -1.70 -8.00 16.86
CA GLY A 168 -3.00 -7.58 16.34
C GLY A 168 -4.00 -7.04 17.38
N LEU A 169 -3.55 -6.36 18.44
CA LEU A 169 -4.47 -5.74 19.41
C LEU A 169 -5.13 -4.49 18.83
N THR A 170 -6.47 -4.43 18.84
CA THR A 170 -7.23 -3.24 18.47
C THR A 170 -8.03 -2.70 19.67
N VAL A 171 -7.85 -1.43 20.03
CA VAL A 171 -8.63 -0.73 21.05
C VAL A 171 -9.31 0.48 20.38
N ASP A 172 -10.64 0.43 20.21
CA ASP A 172 -11.36 1.47 19.46
C ASP A 172 -11.60 2.73 20.30
N THR A 173 -12.27 2.60 21.45
CA THR A 173 -12.59 3.74 22.32
C THR A 173 -12.42 3.43 23.80
N VAL A 174 -11.69 4.30 24.51
CA VAL A 174 -11.58 4.29 25.98
C VAL A 174 -11.88 5.68 26.50
N ASP A 175 -12.95 5.82 27.27
CA ASP A 175 -13.43 7.09 27.81
C ASP A 175 -13.46 7.02 29.35
N GLY A 176 -12.79 7.98 30.01
CA GLY A 176 -12.66 8.01 31.47
C GLY A 176 -12.49 9.42 32.03
N ALA A 177 -12.54 9.58 33.36
CA ALA A 177 -11.87 10.69 34.03
C ALA A 177 -10.34 10.58 33.86
N ARG A 178 -9.81 9.35 33.98
CA ARG A 178 -8.48 8.93 33.50
C ARG A 178 -8.65 7.76 32.56
N ALA A 179 -7.87 7.71 31.48
CA ALA A 179 -8.05 6.71 30.45
C ALA A 179 -6.70 6.14 29.97
N CYS A 180 -6.63 4.82 29.80
CA CYS A 180 -5.48 4.18 29.15
C CYS A 180 -5.93 3.17 28.11
N GLY A 181 -5.36 3.21 26.90
CA GLY A 181 -5.66 2.24 25.86
C GLY A 181 -5.17 0.85 26.25
N ALA A 182 -3.87 0.71 26.50
CA ALA A 182 -3.27 -0.53 26.96
C ALA A 182 -2.10 -0.31 27.93
N VAL A 183 -1.98 -1.21 28.92
CA VAL A 183 -0.86 -1.30 29.85
C VAL A 183 -0.25 -2.69 29.80
N ILE A 184 1.02 -2.77 29.42
CA ILE A 184 1.79 -4.01 29.33
C ILE A 184 2.87 -3.98 30.39
N VAL A 185 2.80 -4.90 31.34
CA VAL A 185 3.84 -5.12 32.34
C VAL A 185 4.54 -6.44 32.04
N ALA A 186 5.82 -6.39 31.70
CA ALA A 186 6.63 -7.57 31.38
C ALA A 186 7.79 -7.72 32.36
N GLY A 187 7.97 -8.92 32.91
CA GLY A 187 9.09 -9.24 33.79
C GLY A 187 10.37 -9.58 33.02
N ARG A 188 10.25 -9.97 31.75
CA ARG A 188 11.35 -10.28 30.83
C ARG A 188 11.12 -9.61 29.47
N GLU A 189 10.83 -10.36 28.40
CA GLU A 189 10.65 -9.82 27.05
C GLU A 189 9.27 -9.21 26.87
N ALA A 190 9.21 -8.05 26.20
CA ALA A 190 7.96 -7.46 25.74
C ALA A 190 8.04 -7.32 24.23
N ASP A 191 7.22 -8.09 23.51
CA ASP A 191 7.21 -8.10 22.05
C ASP A 191 5.80 -7.78 21.55
N TRP A 192 5.67 -6.65 20.89
CA TRP A 192 4.44 -6.19 20.26
C TRP A 192 4.64 -6.07 18.76
N SER A 193 3.73 -6.65 17.97
CA SER A 193 3.72 -6.46 16.52
C SER A 193 2.30 -6.30 15.99
N GLY A 194 2.03 -5.19 15.31
CA GLY A 194 0.72 -4.90 14.72
C GLY A 194 -0.31 -4.46 15.75
N GLY A 195 -1.28 -3.66 15.32
CA GLY A 195 -2.43 -3.26 16.14
C GLY A 195 -2.70 -1.76 16.12
N ARG A 196 -3.83 -1.35 16.69
CA ARG A 196 -4.29 0.03 16.64
C ARG A 196 -5.02 0.46 17.91
N ILE A 197 -4.70 1.63 18.43
CA ILE A 197 -5.41 2.31 19.50
C ILE A 197 -6.04 3.58 18.91
N ASN A 198 -7.36 3.57 18.68
CA ASN A 198 -8.05 4.59 17.89
C ASN A 198 -8.35 5.87 18.70
N ALA A 199 -8.97 5.75 19.87
CA ALA A 199 -9.30 6.92 20.69
C ALA A 199 -9.24 6.63 22.19
N VAL A 200 -8.38 7.37 22.91
CA VAL A 200 -8.33 7.39 24.38
C VAL A 200 -8.63 8.80 24.86
N ARG A 201 -9.68 8.96 25.67
CA ARG A 201 -10.19 10.27 26.08
C ARG A 201 -10.36 10.36 27.59
N ALA A 202 -9.67 11.34 28.19
CA ALA A 202 -9.82 11.69 29.59
C ALA A 202 -10.60 13.00 29.75
N THR A 203 -11.52 13.04 30.71
CA THR A 203 -12.41 14.19 30.98
C THR A 203 -11.96 15.06 32.16
N ALA A 204 -11.09 14.56 33.05
CA ALA A 204 -10.63 15.30 34.23
C ALA A 204 -9.14 15.09 34.60
N GLY A 205 -8.46 14.10 34.01
CA GLY A 205 -7.04 13.81 34.23
C GLY A 205 -6.29 13.49 32.92
N GLY A 206 -5.19 12.73 33.04
CA GLY A 206 -4.38 12.29 31.90
C GLY A 206 -4.98 11.13 31.13
N ALA A 207 -4.50 10.99 29.90
CA ALA A 207 -4.83 9.89 29.00
C ALA A 207 -3.55 9.31 28.40
N VAL A 208 -3.40 7.99 28.36
CA VAL A 208 -2.25 7.33 27.72
C VAL A 208 -2.68 6.31 26.69
N GLY A 209 -2.11 6.38 25.48
CA GLY A 209 -2.38 5.41 24.42
C GLY A 209 -1.90 4.01 24.81
N LEU A 210 -0.58 3.81 24.77
CA LEU A 210 0.08 2.57 25.20
C LEU A 210 1.12 2.87 26.27
N ARG A 211 1.13 2.04 27.31
CA ARG A 211 2.16 2.01 28.35
C ARG A 211 2.84 0.66 28.42
N VAL A 212 4.15 0.61 28.24
CA VAL A 212 4.98 -0.61 28.38
C VAL A 212 5.92 -0.41 29.55
N LEU A 213 5.81 -1.26 30.56
CA LEU A 213 6.60 -1.22 31.78
C LEU A 213 7.34 -2.55 31.91
N ALA A 214 8.66 -2.52 31.76
CA ALA A 214 9.49 -3.72 31.75
C ALA A 214 10.42 -3.75 32.97
N ALA A 215 10.44 -4.87 33.67
CA ALA A 215 11.33 -5.08 34.81
C ALA A 215 12.82 -4.98 34.39
N PRO A 216 13.73 -4.69 35.34
CA PRO A 216 15.18 -4.59 35.09
C PRO A 216 15.82 -5.98 34.88
N GLU A 217 15.44 -6.67 33.82
CA GLU A 217 15.90 -8.01 33.44
C GLU A 217 16.48 -8.04 32.01
N ARG A 218 17.21 -9.12 31.70
CA ARG A 218 17.90 -9.31 30.41
C ARG A 218 16.93 -9.70 29.30
N ALA A 219 16.32 -8.73 28.64
CA ALA A 219 15.39 -8.99 27.54
C ALA A 219 15.20 -7.78 26.64
N ALA A 220 14.89 -8.04 25.36
CA ALA A 220 14.56 -6.98 24.42
C ALA A 220 13.12 -6.47 24.66
N ILE A 221 12.89 -5.22 24.28
CA ILE A 221 11.56 -4.61 24.27
C ILE A 221 11.32 -4.16 22.84
N ARG A 222 10.38 -4.81 22.15
CA ARG A 222 10.10 -4.56 20.74
C ARG A 222 8.67 -4.09 20.58
N LEU A 223 8.52 -2.96 19.91
CA LEU A 223 7.25 -2.44 19.43
C LEU A 223 7.34 -2.22 17.93
N THR A 224 6.55 -2.97 17.17
CA THR A 224 6.52 -2.89 15.71
C THR A 224 5.10 -2.66 15.19
N ASP A 225 4.93 -1.78 14.21
CA ASP A 225 3.67 -1.60 13.47
C ASP A 225 2.46 -1.27 14.37
N LEU A 226 2.65 -0.42 15.38
CA LEU A 226 1.59 0.08 16.25
C LEU A 226 1.09 1.44 15.77
N ALA A 227 -0.22 1.61 15.64
CA ALA A 227 -0.84 2.91 15.38
C ALA A 227 -1.64 3.44 16.59
N VAL A 228 -1.29 4.63 17.09
CA VAL A 228 -2.04 5.38 18.11
C VAL A 228 -2.67 6.61 17.45
N ALA A 229 -3.97 6.56 17.15
CA ALA A 229 -4.62 7.56 16.31
C ALA A 229 -5.06 8.82 17.08
N GLN A 230 -5.56 8.67 18.31
CA GLN A 230 -5.96 9.81 19.12
C GLN A 230 -5.82 9.55 20.62
N VAL A 231 -5.15 10.46 21.32
CA VAL A 231 -5.13 10.53 22.79
C VAL A 231 -5.38 11.97 23.22
N SER A 232 -6.42 12.19 24.00
CA SER A 232 -6.80 13.53 24.46
C SER A 232 -7.18 13.54 25.93
N GLY A 233 -6.76 14.57 26.65
CA GLY A 233 -7.09 14.77 28.06
C GLY A 233 -6.97 16.23 28.48
N THR A 234 -7.41 16.53 29.70
CA THR A 234 -7.42 17.90 30.24
C THR A 234 -6.07 18.35 30.78
N ASP A 235 -5.16 17.42 31.05
CA ASP A 235 -3.79 17.70 31.51
C ASP A 235 -2.75 17.28 30.45
N PRO A 236 -2.35 18.18 29.53
CA PRO A 236 -1.34 17.87 28.51
C PRO A 236 0.08 17.73 29.08
N GLY A 237 0.28 17.91 30.39
CA GLY A 237 1.59 17.97 31.03
C GLY A 237 2.32 19.27 30.73
N THR A 238 3.26 19.66 31.60
CA THR A 238 4.12 20.84 31.43
C THR A 238 5.49 20.50 30.85
N VAL A 239 5.97 19.27 31.08
CA VAL A 239 7.26 18.73 30.59
C VAL A 239 7.03 17.47 29.75
N ALA A 240 8.02 17.11 28.93
CA ALA A 240 7.97 15.89 28.12
C ALA A 240 8.36 14.63 28.91
N GLU A 241 9.07 14.77 30.03
CA GLU A 241 9.48 13.67 30.91
C GLU A 241 8.27 12.93 31.51
N PRO A 242 8.31 11.59 31.60
CA PRO A 242 7.29 10.84 32.32
C PRO A 242 7.39 11.02 33.83
N ALA A 243 6.29 10.84 34.56
CA ALA A 243 6.28 10.99 36.02
C ALA A 243 7.07 9.86 36.72
N GLU A 244 8.06 10.22 37.55
CA GLU A 244 8.95 9.27 38.27
C GLU A 244 8.20 8.21 39.09
N SER A 245 7.02 8.57 39.60
CA SER A 245 6.06 7.64 40.23
C SER A 245 5.80 6.33 39.47
N TRP A 246 5.85 6.32 38.13
CA TRP A 246 5.66 5.09 37.33
C TRP A 246 6.85 4.14 37.46
N ARG A 247 8.07 4.67 37.61
CA ARG A 247 9.27 3.88 37.88
C ARG A 247 9.19 3.24 39.27
N THR A 248 8.73 3.99 40.27
CA THR A 248 8.50 3.48 41.63
C THR A 248 7.40 2.40 41.63
N TRP A 249 6.28 2.66 40.95
CA TRP A 249 5.19 1.72 40.82
C TRP A 249 5.62 0.41 40.14
N LEU A 250 6.47 0.49 39.11
CA LEU A 250 7.01 -0.69 38.43
C LEU A 250 7.87 -1.56 39.36
N ALA A 251 8.66 -0.95 40.26
CA ALA A 251 9.42 -1.70 41.25
C ALA A 251 8.50 -2.48 42.21
N ASP A 252 7.43 -1.84 42.69
CA ASP A 252 6.42 -2.47 43.55
C ASP A 252 5.63 -3.56 42.81
N ALA A 253 5.26 -3.29 41.55
CA ALA A 253 4.56 -4.23 40.68
C ALA A 253 5.41 -5.47 40.37
N GLY A 254 6.70 -5.29 40.10
CA GLY A 254 7.65 -6.39 39.90
C GLY A 254 7.76 -7.28 41.14
N ALA A 255 7.86 -6.68 42.33
CA ALA A 255 7.87 -7.42 43.59
C ALA A 255 6.56 -8.19 43.84
N ALA A 256 5.42 -7.57 43.53
CA ALA A 256 4.10 -8.19 43.63
C ALA A 256 3.96 -9.39 42.67
N LEU A 257 4.34 -9.21 41.40
CA LEU A 257 4.31 -10.26 40.38
C LEU A 257 5.22 -11.44 40.75
N ALA A 258 6.43 -11.18 41.25
CA ALA A 258 7.34 -12.20 41.74
C ALA A 258 6.79 -12.97 42.96
N ALA A 259 5.99 -12.30 43.80
CA ALA A 259 5.30 -12.91 44.92
C ALA A 259 3.99 -13.63 44.53
N GLY A 260 3.59 -13.60 43.26
CA GLY A 260 2.31 -14.11 42.77
C GLY A 260 1.10 -13.32 43.26
N ALA A 261 1.31 -12.07 43.69
CA ALA A 261 0.25 -11.12 44.00
C ALA A 261 -0.21 -10.40 42.72
N GLY A 262 -1.44 -9.86 42.72
CA GLY A 262 -1.93 -9.01 41.63
C GLY A 262 -1.15 -7.70 41.52
N LEU A 263 -1.33 -6.99 40.42
CA LEU A 263 -0.75 -5.65 40.25
C LEU A 263 -1.25 -4.69 41.35
N PRO A 264 -0.39 -3.78 41.84
CA PRO A 264 -0.84 -2.70 42.72
C PRO A 264 -1.77 -1.74 41.97
N ASP A 265 -2.64 -1.06 42.71
CA ASP A 265 -3.48 0.01 42.16
C ASP A 265 -2.61 1.08 41.50
N TRP A 266 -3.12 1.70 40.45
CA TRP A 266 -2.39 2.76 39.76
C TRP A 266 -2.14 3.95 40.70
N PRO A 267 -1.01 4.66 40.55
CA PRO A 267 -0.76 5.88 41.31
C PRO A 267 -1.93 6.85 41.13
N ALA A 268 -2.40 7.46 42.21
CA ALA A 268 -3.57 8.33 42.15
C ALA A 268 -3.16 9.73 41.72
N THR A 269 -3.94 10.35 40.83
CA THR A 269 -3.69 11.74 40.42
C THR A 269 -3.80 12.66 41.64
N GLY A 270 -2.68 13.30 42.03
CA GLY A 270 -2.58 14.13 43.24
C GLY A 270 -1.71 13.55 44.36
N ASP A 271 -1.22 12.31 44.24
CA ASP A 271 -0.15 11.81 45.11
C ASP A 271 1.11 12.72 44.97
N PRO A 272 1.87 12.98 46.05
CA PRO A 272 3.04 13.86 45.98
C PRO A 272 4.05 13.38 44.94
N GLY A 273 4.19 14.13 43.83
CA GLY A 273 5.11 13.78 42.73
C GLY A 273 4.50 12.98 41.57
N HIS A 274 3.18 12.70 41.59
CA HIS A 274 2.49 12.05 40.47
C HIS A 274 1.49 13.00 39.78
N ALA A 275 1.77 13.30 38.51
CA ALA A 275 0.85 13.96 37.60
C ALA A 275 0.68 13.08 36.36
N GLU A 276 -0.52 12.50 36.20
CA GLU A 276 -0.85 11.71 35.03
C GLU A 276 -1.11 12.66 33.86
N ALA A 277 -0.10 12.89 33.03
CA ALA A 277 -0.18 13.73 31.84
C ALA A 277 -0.64 12.92 30.62
N VAL A 278 -1.07 13.63 29.57
CA VAL A 278 -1.41 13.00 28.29
C VAL A 278 -0.15 12.51 27.56
N ALA A 279 -0.11 11.22 27.21
CA ALA A 279 0.97 10.62 26.43
C ALA A 279 0.46 9.68 25.32
N GLY A 280 1.11 9.64 24.16
CA GLY A 280 0.80 8.66 23.11
C GLY A 280 1.35 7.28 23.47
N LEU A 281 2.67 7.18 23.50
CA LEU A 281 3.43 5.99 23.85
C LEU A 281 4.32 6.29 25.06
N HIS A 282 4.26 5.45 26.09
CA HIS A 282 5.14 5.52 27.25
C HIS A 282 5.84 4.17 27.47
N ILE A 283 7.16 4.15 27.40
CA ILE A 283 8.00 2.97 27.67
C ILE A 283 8.91 3.28 28.86
N CYS A 284 8.83 2.47 29.91
CA CYS A 284 9.71 2.54 31.06
C CYS A 284 10.38 1.18 31.29
N ALA A 285 11.69 1.12 31.11
CA ALA A 285 12.48 -0.09 31.15
C ALA A 285 13.83 0.14 31.86
N PRO A 286 13.81 0.58 33.13
CA PRO A 286 15.01 1.00 33.84
C PRO A 286 15.99 -0.16 34.01
N VAL A 287 17.29 0.13 33.97
CA VAL A 287 18.36 -0.83 34.25
C VAL A 287 19.32 -0.18 35.24
N PRO A 288 19.37 -0.67 36.50
CA PRO A 288 20.20 -0.04 37.52
C PRO A 288 21.69 -0.31 37.25
N GLU A 289 22.53 0.70 37.40
CA GLU A 289 23.98 0.61 37.11
C GLU A 289 24.71 -0.45 37.94
N ASP A 290 24.20 -0.77 39.13
CA ASP A 290 24.75 -1.74 40.06
C ASP A 290 24.20 -3.17 39.86
N ALA A 291 23.42 -3.42 38.79
CA ALA A 291 22.89 -4.74 38.53
C ALA A 291 24.05 -5.76 38.39
N PRO A 292 24.08 -6.83 39.22
CA PRO A 292 25.23 -7.74 39.29
C PRO A 292 25.51 -8.48 37.96
N TRP A 293 24.52 -8.47 37.06
CA TRP A 293 24.55 -9.18 35.81
C TRP A 293 25.08 -8.37 34.61
N LEU A 294 25.19 -7.04 34.73
CA LEU A 294 25.67 -6.11 33.67
C LEU A 294 27.11 -6.39 33.23
N GLN A 295 27.97 -6.88 34.13
CA GLN A 295 29.37 -7.20 33.80
C GLN A 295 29.53 -8.39 32.84
N THR A 296 28.48 -9.18 32.65
CA THR A 296 28.55 -10.46 31.91
C THR A 296 27.60 -10.55 30.73
N SER A 297 26.64 -9.63 30.60
CA SER A 297 25.62 -9.67 29.53
C SER A 297 25.00 -8.29 29.31
N ASP A 298 24.59 -8.05 28.07
CA ASP A 298 23.87 -6.84 27.62
C ASP A 298 22.44 -6.80 28.23
N PRO A 299 21.94 -5.64 28.70
CA PRO A 299 20.55 -5.49 29.15
C PRO A 299 19.49 -5.77 28.07
N GLY A 300 19.85 -5.65 26.78
CA GLY A 300 18.93 -5.83 25.65
C GLY A 300 18.29 -4.50 25.20
N PRO A 301 17.99 -4.35 23.89
CA PRO A 301 17.58 -3.08 23.32
C PRO A 301 16.10 -2.75 23.55
N VAL A 302 15.76 -1.46 23.40
CA VAL A 302 14.39 -0.97 23.21
C VAL A 302 14.24 -0.57 21.74
N GLU A 303 13.45 -1.33 20.99
CA GLU A 303 13.21 -1.14 19.56
C GLU A 303 11.76 -0.68 19.34
N VAL A 304 11.57 0.52 18.79
CA VAL A 304 10.28 1.06 18.37
C VAL A 304 10.36 1.30 16.87
N THR A 305 9.64 0.49 16.09
CA THR A 305 9.81 0.38 14.65
C THR A 305 8.47 0.52 13.91
N GLN A 306 8.41 1.34 12.86
CA GLN A 306 7.21 1.49 12.02
C GLN A 306 5.94 1.87 12.81
N CYS A 307 6.06 2.66 13.87
CA CYS A 307 4.93 3.07 14.70
C CYS A 307 4.36 4.43 14.25
N VAL A 308 3.06 4.61 14.40
CA VAL A 308 2.34 5.85 14.02
C VAL A 308 1.66 6.45 15.25
N VAL A 309 1.81 7.75 15.46
CA VAL A 309 1.22 8.52 16.55
C VAL A 309 0.59 9.78 15.96
N GLU A 310 -0.73 9.79 15.77
CA GLU A 310 -1.38 10.80 14.93
C GLU A 310 -1.76 12.07 15.69
N ARG A 311 -2.71 12.01 16.66
CA ARG A 311 -3.28 13.20 17.32
C ARG A 311 -3.20 13.10 18.84
N ILE A 312 -2.19 13.69 19.45
CA ILE A 312 -1.94 13.62 20.88
C ILE A 312 -2.04 15.02 21.50
N SER A 313 -2.92 15.23 22.48
CA SER A 313 -3.04 16.56 23.11
C SER A 313 -1.86 16.89 24.05
N GLY A 314 -1.00 15.92 24.35
CA GLY A 314 0.20 16.05 25.20
C GLY A 314 1.48 15.60 24.50
N THR A 315 2.25 14.71 25.13
CA THR A 315 3.55 14.22 24.63
C THR A 315 3.38 12.97 23.76
N ALA A 316 3.86 12.96 22.52
CA ALA A 316 3.64 11.81 21.63
C ALA A 316 4.38 10.55 22.09
N VAL A 317 5.68 10.64 22.40
CA VAL A 317 6.50 9.48 22.81
C VAL A 317 7.35 9.78 24.04
N GLN A 318 7.37 8.87 25.00
CA GLN A 318 8.21 8.93 26.20
C GLN A 318 8.92 7.59 26.36
N VAL A 319 10.25 7.59 26.37
CA VAL A 319 11.06 6.37 26.55
C VAL A 319 12.13 6.63 27.59
N THR A 320 12.11 5.85 28.66
CA THR A 320 13.14 5.87 29.71
C THR A 320 13.69 4.46 29.88
N ALA A 321 14.95 4.25 29.50
CA ALA A 321 15.57 2.94 29.44
C ALA A 321 16.98 2.86 30.07
N ASP A 322 17.43 3.93 30.75
CA ASP A 322 18.74 4.04 31.43
C ASP A 322 19.92 3.52 30.57
N LEU A 323 20.51 2.37 30.91
CA LEU A 323 21.67 1.78 30.22
C LEU A 323 21.31 0.95 28.97
N ARG A 324 20.08 1.02 28.45
CA ARG A 324 19.70 0.28 27.24
C ARG A 324 19.98 1.10 25.99
N ASN A 325 20.38 0.41 24.93
CA ASN A 325 20.36 0.98 23.58
C ASN A 325 18.90 1.12 23.12
N ILE A 326 18.58 2.25 22.49
CA ILE A 326 17.25 2.58 21.99
C ILE A 326 17.32 2.79 20.49
N GLU A 327 16.44 2.11 19.75
CA GLU A 327 16.23 2.32 18.33
C GLU A 327 14.80 2.79 18.08
N LEU A 328 14.65 4.03 17.61
CA LEU A 328 13.40 4.61 17.16
C LEU A 328 13.48 4.75 15.63
N ARG A 329 12.85 3.83 14.89
CA ARG A 329 12.95 3.76 13.44
C ARG A 329 11.57 3.79 12.77
N GLY A 330 11.39 4.56 11.70
CA GLY A 330 10.09 4.57 10.99
C GLY A 330 8.94 5.16 11.81
N LEU A 331 9.22 6.04 12.76
CA LEU A 331 8.22 6.62 13.64
C LEU A 331 7.53 7.80 12.96
N LEU A 332 6.20 7.79 12.88
CA LEU A 332 5.40 8.88 12.29
C LEU A 332 4.61 9.61 13.38
N ILE A 333 4.97 10.85 13.70
CA ILE A 333 4.26 11.74 14.65
C ILE A 333 3.60 12.87 13.86
N TRP A 334 2.27 13.01 13.90
CA TRP A 334 1.57 14.00 13.06
C TRP A 334 1.09 15.27 13.75
N THR A 335 0.63 15.19 14.99
CA THR A 335 0.16 16.34 15.75
C THR A 335 0.29 16.01 17.23
N ALA A 336 1.14 16.78 17.93
CA ALA A 336 1.33 16.63 19.36
C ALA A 336 1.62 17.97 20.04
N ALA A 337 1.33 18.11 21.33
CA ALA A 337 1.86 19.27 22.06
C ALA A 337 3.39 19.19 22.15
N ARG A 338 3.95 17.98 22.26
CA ARG A 338 5.41 17.73 22.28
C ARG A 338 5.74 16.45 21.50
N ALA A 339 6.84 16.44 20.75
CA ALA A 339 7.27 15.25 20.02
C ALA A 339 7.62 14.09 20.98
N GLY A 340 8.44 14.35 22.00
CA GLY A 340 8.76 13.32 22.97
C GLY A 340 9.96 13.57 23.85
N HIS A 341 10.21 12.61 24.74
CA HIS A 341 11.37 12.54 25.61
C HIS A 341 12.02 11.15 25.55
N VAL A 342 13.36 11.09 25.43
CA VAL A 342 14.12 9.84 25.36
C VAL A 342 15.35 9.87 26.25
N GLU A 343 15.56 8.80 27.01
CA GLU A 343 16.74 8.56 27.87
C GLU A 343 17.23 7.12 27.74
N GLY A 344 18.50 6.95 27.41
CA GLY A 344 19.11 5.65 27.11
C GLY A 344 20.64 5.74 26.92
N GLU A 345 21.34 4.63 26.70
CA GLU A 345 22.79 4.64 26.48
C GLU A 345 23.15 5.20 25.09
N ARG A 346 22.69 4.51 24.04
CA ARG A 346 22.82 4.94 22.64
C ARG A 346 21.44 5.01 22.02
N VAL A 347 21.09 6.15 21.44
CA VAL A 347 19.79 6.37 20.82
C VAL A 347 19.97 6.54 19.32
N LEU A 348 19.34 5.67 18.53
CA LEU A 348 19.20 5.82 17.09
C LEU A 348 17.80 6.34 16.79
N LEU A 349 17.69 7.55 16.25
CA LEU A 349 16.46 8.08 15.67
C LEU A 349 16.60 8.05 14.14
N ALA A 350 15.94 7.09 13.50
CA ALA A 350 16.10 6.82 12.08
C ALA A 350 14.76 6.87 11.32
N GLN A 351 14.76 7.26 10.04
CA GLN A 351 13.63 7.04 9.12
C GLN A 351 12.28 7.60 9.64
N SER A 352 12.30 8.63 10.48
CA SER A 352 11.16 9.09 11.25
C SER A 352 10.63 10.43 10.73
N THR A 353 9.33 10.67 10.86
CA THR A 353 8.69 11.92 10.43
C THR A 353 7.89 12.49 11.59
N ILE A 354 8.20 13.73 11.96
CA ILE A 354 7.51 14.50 13.00
C ILE A 354 6.95 15.75 12.33
N HIS A 355 5.65 15.96 12.44
CA HIS A 355 4.94 17.08 11.86
C HIS A 355 4.04 17.75 12.92
N ARG A 356 3.83 19.07 12.79
CA ARG A 356 2.87 19.88 13.58
C ARG A 356 2.93 19.62 15.09
N VAL A 357 4.11 19.79 15.68
CA VAL A 357 4.29 19.69 17.13
C VAL A 357 4.39 21.06 17.79
N GLY A 358 3.88 21.19 19.01
CA GLY A 358 4.08 22.41 19.81
C GLY A 358 5.57 22.64 20.10
N PHE A 359 6.22 21.60 20.64
CA PHE A 359 7.65 21.54 20.92
C PHE A 359 8.28 20.27 20.33
N GLY A 360 9.57 20.35 19.97
CA GLY A 360 10.33 19.24 19.41
C GLY A 360 10.68 18.12 20.39
N TRP A 361 11.67 17.29 20.04
CA TRP A 361 12.20 16.22 20.89
C TRP A 361 13.06 16.77 22.03
N THR A 362 13.00 16.12 23.19
CA THR A 362 13.98 16.30 24.26
C THR A 362 14.74 14.99 24.51
N PHE A 363 16.06 15.06 24.55
CA PHE A 363 16.91 13.91 24.88
C PHE A 363 17.57 14.17 26.23
N GLY A 364 17.40 13.25 27.19
CA GLY A 364 18.19 13.27 28.42
C GLY A 364 19.58 12.64 28.19
N PRO A 365 20.23 12.05 29.20
CA PRO A 365 21.54 11.43 29.03
C PRO A 365 21.50 10.35 27.94
N CYS A 366 22.25 10.55 26.85
CA CYS A 366 22.40 9.58 25.75
C CYS A 366 23.46 9.99 24.72
N ALA A 367 23.95 9.01 23.96
CA ALA A 367 24.64 9.23 22.68
C ALA A 367 23.66 9.12 21.52
N LEU A 368 23.21 10.25 20.97
CA LEU A 368 22.21 10.35 19.90
C LEU A 368 22.84 10.22 18.51
N THR A 369 22.25 9.37 17.67
CA THR A 369 22.47 9.32 16.22
C THR A 369 21.13 9.57 15.54
N ALA A 370 21.05 10.62 14.72
CA ALA A 370 19.86 10.92 13.93
C ALA A 370 20.13 10.69 12.44
N ALA A 371 19.28 9.92 11.77
CA ALA A 371 19.38 9.60 10.33
C ALA A 371 18.00 9.68 9.66
N ASP A 372 17.87 10.24 8.47
CA ASP A 372 16.60 10.30 7.71
C ASP A 372 15.39 10.71 8.58
N THR A 373 15.54 11.79 9.36
CA THR A 373 14.52 12.23 10.32
C THR A 373 13.97 13.60 9.93
N LEU A 374 12.68 13.66 9.59
CA LEU A 374 12.00 14.89 9.19
C LEU A 374 11.30 15.51 10.41
N VAL A 375 11.55 16.80 10.70
CA VAL A 375 10.91 17.50 11.83
C VAL A 375 10.33 18.83 11.34
N THR A 376 9.06 18.85 10.99
CA THR A 376 8.41 19.97 10.33
C THR A 376 7.26 20.54 11.16
N GLY A 377 6.93 21.82 10.96
CA GLY A 377 5.79 22.46 11.62
C GLY A 377 5.90 22.57 13.16
N VAL A 378 7.12 22.69 13.70
CA VAL A 378 7.34 22.96 15.13
C VAL A 378 6.89 24.39 15.46
N GLN A 379 5.95 24.55 16.39
CA GLN A 379 5.37 25.87 16.72
C GLN A 379 6.29 26.73 17.57
N SER A 380 7.04 26.14 18.50
CA SER A 380 7.90 26.86 19.45
C SER A 380 9.16 26.07 19.80
N GLY A 381 10.31 26.77 19.80
CA GLY A 381 11.61 26.17 20.12
C GLY A 381 12.21 25.34 18.98
N PRO A 382 13.41 24.76 19.20
CA PRO A 382 14.07 23.91 18.21
C PRO A 382 13.37 22.56 18.07
N GLY A 383 13.52 21.92 16.91
CA GLY A 383 12.96 20.58 16.66
C GLY A 383 13.60 19.46 17.48
N VAL A 384 14.83 19.68 17.97
CA VAL A 384 15.57 18.75 18.84
C VAL A 384 16.26 19.56 19.94
N VAL A 385 16.11 19.12 21.19
CA VAL A 385 16.73 19.68 22.40
C VAL A 385 17.56 18.58 23.06
N LEU A 386 18.85 18.85 23.24
CA LEU A 386 19.79 17.97 23.94
C LEU A 386 19.94 18.42 25.39
N GLY A 387 19.79 17.49 26.33
CA GLY A 387 20.09 17.68 27.74
C GLY A 387 21.60 17.86 27.99
N PRO A 388 21.99 18.25 29.21
CA PRO A 388 23.39 18.56 29.54
C PRO A 388 24.35 17.38 29.41
N GLU A 389 23.85 16.15 29.47
CA GLU A 389 24.62 14.90 29.34
C GLU A 389 24.29 14.14 28.04
N ALA A 390 23.60 14.80 27.10
CA ALA A 390 23.29 14.25 25.78
C ALA A 390 24.35 14.71 24.76
N GLU A 391 24.89 13.78 23.98
CA GLU A 391 25.84 14.07 22.89
C GLU A 391 25.26 13.62 21.54
N LEU A 392 25.28 14.51 20.54
CA LEU A 392 24.94 14.16 19.16
C LEU A 392 26.19 13.61 18.47
N VAL A 393 26.20 12.31 18.21
CA VAL A 393 27.31 11.58 17.57
C VAL A 393 27.32 11.78 16.06
N ASP A 394 26.14 11.71 15.44
CA ASP A 394 25.97 11.89 14.00
C ASP A 394 24.56 12.40 13.68
N ALA A 395 24.44 13.22 12.62
CA ALA A 395 23.20 13.82 12.15
C ALA A 395 23.17 13.84 10.63
N LEU A 396 22.74 12.73 10.04
CA LEU A 396 22.57 12.58 8.60
C LEU A 396 21.12 12.91 8.27
N VAL A 397 20.89 14.16 7.86
CA VAL A 397 19.58 14.69 7.41
C VAL A 397 18.56 14.87 8.54
N VAL A 398 18.45 16.12 9.00
CA VAL A 398 17.27 16.63 9.67
C VAL A 398 16.73 17.82 8.90
N ILE A 399 15.60 17.64 8.20
CA ILE A 399 14.89 18.76 7.56
C ILE A 399 14.01 19.40 8.64
N ALA A 400 14.45 20.56 9.15
CA ALA A 400 13.69 21.34 10.12
C ALA A 400 13.25 22.69 9.53
N THR A 401 11.95 22.85 9.29
CA THR A 401 11.36 24.14 8.86
C THR A 401 11.48 25.25 9.92
N ALA A 402 11.82 24.89 11.17
CA ALA A 402 11.97 25.80 12.30
C ALA A 402 13.41 25.86 12.85
N GLY A 403 14.39 25.55 12.01
CA GLY A 403 15.80 25.53 12.40
C GLY A 403 16.15 24.32 13.28
N LEU A 404 17.17 23.59 12.84
CA LEU A 404 18.09 22.99 13.81
C LEU A 404 18.77 24.13 14.59
N PRO A 405 19.29 23.91 15.80
CA PRO A 405 20.33 24.80 16.31
C PRO A 405 21.38 25.02 15.20
N PRO A 406 21.96 26.24 15.08
CA PRO A 406 22.79 26.58 13.94
C PRO A 406 24.05 25.69 13.95
N TRP A 407 24.07 24.70 13.06
CA TRP A 407 25.25 23.86 12.79
C TRP A 407 25.69 23.93 11.33
N GLU A 408 25.39 25.05 10.68
CA GLU A 408 26.46 25.80 10.05
C GLU A 408 26.70 27.02 10.94
N PRO A 409 27.94 27.53 11.02
CA PRO A 409 28.18 28.77 11.75
C PRO A 409 27.13 29.78 11.26
N GLU A 410 26.69 30.71 12.13
CA GLU A 410 26.22 32.00 11.60
C GLU A 410 27.10 32.29 10.38
N PRO A 411 26.54 32.58 9.18
CA PRO A 411 27.38 32.99 8.07
C PRO A 411 28.27 34.03 8.70
N THR A 412 29.57 33.72 8.80
CA THR A 412 30.51 34.66 9.42
C THR A 412 30.17 35.93 8.70
N PRO A 413 29.68 36.99 9.40
CA PRO A 413 29.12 38.14 8.70
C PRO A 413 30.12 38.41 7.61
N LEU A 414 29.66 38.29 6.34
CA LEU A 414 30.54 38.48 5.19
C LEU A 414 31.40 39.68 5.56
N PRO A 415 32.73 39.64 5.43
CA PRO A 415 33.61 40.64 6.03
C PRO A 415 33.50 41.97 5.28
N TYR A 416 32.30 42.53 5.25
CA TYR A 416 32.01 43.92 5.09
C TYR A 416 32.28 44.51 6.46
N HIS A 417 33.46 45.12 6.57
CA HIS A 417 33.70 46.19 7.53
C HIS A 417 32.46 47.10 7.61
N ASP A 418 32.07 47.47 8.84
CA ASP A 418 31.10 48.53 9.09
C ASP A 418 31.49 49.75 8.24
N PRO A 419 30.70 50.12 7.22
CA PRO A 419 31.14 51.08 6.22
C PRO A 419 31.17 52.50 6.77
N GLY A 420 30.75 52.74 8.03
CA GLY A 420 30.78 54.04 8.68
C GLY A 420 29.86 55.10 8.04
N PRO A 421 30.01 56.39 8.39
CA PRO A 421 29.03 57.43 8.03
C PRO A 421 28.99 57.71 6.52
N GLY A 422 27.78 57.79 5.94
CA GLY A 422 27.59 58.00 4.50
C GLY A 422 27.89 59.41 3.98
N GLY A 423 28.49 59.48 2.79
CA GLY A 423 28.90 60.70 2.09
C GLY A 423 30.43 60.83 1.93
N VAL A 424 30.90 61.58 0.92
CA VAL A 424 32.35 61.76 0.68
C VAL A 424 32.97 62.59 1.83
N PRO A 425 33.96 62.05 2.57
CA PRO A 425 34.61 62.75 3.67
C PRO A 425 35.24 64.06 3.22
N ALA A 426 35.26 65.06 4.12
CA ALA A 426 35.80 66.38 3.81
C ALA A 426 37.30 66.33 3.47
N GLU A 427 38.04 65.35 4.00
CA GLU A 427 39.46 65.12 3.68
C GLU A 427 39.66 64.65 2.22
N LEU A 428 38.75 63.81 1.71
CA LEU A 428 38.76 63.34 0.31
C LEU A 428 38.39 64.46 -0.67
N LEU A 429 37.51 65.38 -0.27
CA LEU A 429 37.20 66.60 -1.02
C LEU A 429 38.35 67.63 -0.99
N ALA A 430 39.21 67.58 0.04
CA ALA A 430 40.41 68.41 0.18
C ALA A 430 41.64 67.83 -0.53
N GLY A 431 41.57 66.59 -1.02
CA GLY A 431 42.62 65.92 -1.78
C GLY A 431 43.62 65.11 -0.95
N ASP A 432 43.30 64.81 0.31
CA ASP A 432 44.11 63.94 1.16
C ASP A 432 43.77 62.46 0.95
N VAL A 433 44.76 61.59 1.17
CA VAL A 433 44.70 60.16 0.81
C VAL A 433 44.34 59.36 2.06
N VAL A 434 43.03 59.09 2.19
CA VAL A 434 42.38 58.14 3.13
C VAL A 434 42.09 58.70 4.54
N PRO A 435 40.81 58.74 4.99
CA PRO A 435 40.48 58.91 6.40
C PRO A 435 40.76 57.62 7.19
N ASP A 436 41.21 57.73 8.44
CA ASP A 436 41.57 56.60 9.31
C ASP A 436 40.37 55.73 9.78
N ALA A 437 39.15 56.04 9.34
CA ALA A 437 37.94 55.28 9.62
C ALA A 437 37.11 55.05 8.33
N ALA A 438 36.41 53.91 8.27
CA ALA A 438 35.57 53.55 7.13
C ALA A 438 34.42 54.56 6.93
N HIS A 439 34.13 54.92 5.66
CA HIS A 439 33.04 55.83 5.26
C HIS A 439 32.27 55.27 4.04
N ASP A 440 30.93 55.34 4.06
CA ASP A 440 30.09 54.78 3.01
C ASP A 440 29.93 55.79 1.86
N LEU A 441 30.62 55.52 0.74
CA LEU A 441 30.70 56.42 -0.41
C LEU A 441 29.58 56.24 -1.43
N ARG A 442 28.52 55.48 -1.11
CA ARG A 442 27.35 55.35 -1.98
C ARG A 442 26.65 56.72 -2.11
N VAL A 443 26.65 57.28 -3.32
CA VAL A 443 25.95 58.51 -3.66
C VAL A 443 24.73 58.17 -4.50
N ASP A 444 23.58 58.75 -4.15
CA ASP A 444 22.33 58.51 -4.87
C ASP A 444 22.36 59.08 -6.30
N GLY A 445 22.07 58.17 -7.23
CA GLY A 445 21.51 58.37 -8.57
C GLY A 445 21.61 59.76 -9.20
N ALA A 446 22.76 60.09 -9.79
CA ALA A 446 22.86 60.74 -11.11
C ALA A 446 24.33 61.06 -11.43
N LEU A 447 24.92 60.33 -12.39
CA LEU A 447 25.83 60.85 -13.44
C LEU A 447 26.38 59.69 -14.27
N HIS A 448 25.56 59.25 -15.22
CA HIS A 448 26.01 58.47 -16.36
C HIS A 448 26.71 59.44 -17.33
N GLY A 449 28.03 59.26 -17.52
CA GLY A 449 28.80 59.95 -18.56
C GLY A 449 29.92 60.85 -18.05
N ARG A 450 31.13 60.29 -17.91
CA ARG A 450 32.45 60.91 -18.20
C ARG A 450 33.61 59.97 -17.80
N ALA A 451 34.05 59.11 -18.72
CA ALA A 451 35.44 58.68 -18.82
C ALA A 451 36.11 59.62 -19.84
N GLN A 452 37.33 60.14 -19.72
CA GLN A 452 38.68 59.55 -19.51
C GLN A 452 39.68 60.76 -19.47
N PRO A 453 41.02 60.60 -19.43
CA PRO A 453 41.91 59.57 -18.89
C PRO A 453 42.95 60.19 -17.92
N VAL A 454 43.81 59.39 -17.27
CA VAL A 454 45.18 59.89 -16.95
C VAL A 454 46.21 58.92 -17.52
N PRO A 455 47.01 59.38 -18.49
CA PRO A 455 48.16 58.65 -19.02
C PRO A 455 49.35 58.61 -18.07
N GLY A 456 50.07 57.49 -18.13
CA GLY A 456 51.53 57.44 -18.06
C GLY A 456 52.10 56.73 -16.84
N ASP A 457 52.33 55.43 -17.03
CA ASP A 457 53.44 54.64 -16.49
C ASP A 457 53.40 54.18 -15.02
N ASP A 458 53.48 52.85 -14.88
CA ASP A 458 54.32 52.22 -13.86
C ASP A 458 55.73 52.05 -14.44
N ASP A 459 56.75 52.43 -13.67
CA ASP A 459 58.17 52.35 -14.03
C ASP A 459 58.79 50.95 -13.82
N ASP A 460 58.03 49.91 -13.43
CA ASP A 460 58.63 48.59 -13.17
C ASP A 460 57.79 47.38 -13.65
N ALA A 461 57.93 47.14 -14.95
CA ALA A 461 58.04 45.84 -15.65
C ALA A 461 57.00 44.70 -15.42
N ALA A 462 56.07 44.63 -16.38
CA ALA A 462 55.58 43.50 -17.17
C ALA A 462 55.55 42.06 -16.60
N ALA A 463 54.35 41.59 -16.28
CA ALA A 463 53.98 40.18 -16.36
C ALA A 463 52.82 39.99 -17.35
N TRP A 464 52.97 39.03 -18.27
CA TRP A 464 52.07 38.81 -19.40
C TRP A 464 50.80 38.04 -19.00
N VAL A 465 49.65 38.51 -19.49
CA VAL A 465 48.37 37.78 -19.52
C VAL A 465 47.84 37.79 -20.96
N GLY A 466 47.61 36.61 -21.55
CA GLY A 466 46.87 36.45 -22.81
C GLY A 466 45.39 36.15 -22.52
N ALA A 467 44.42 36.59 -23.32
CA ALA A 467 44.50 36.94 -24.73
C ALA A 467 43.58 38.10 -25.13
N LEU A 468 44.11 38.91 -26.05
CA LEU A 468 43.52 39.91 -26.95
C LEU A 468 43.09 41.29 -26.40
N ALA A 469 43.41 42.29 -27.21
CA ALA A 469 43.44 43.73 -26.96
C ALA A 469 42.04 44.38 -26.88
N PRO A 470 41.88 45.50 -26.13
CA PRO A 470 40.61 46.22 -25.95
C PRO A 470 40.18 47.08 -27.16
N ASP A 471 40.69 46.78 -28.35
CA ASP A 471 40.52 47.60 -29.56
C ASP A 471 39.62 46.91 -30.60
N VAL A 472 39.00 45.77 -30.26
CA VAL A 472 38.12 45.02 -31.15
C VAL A 472 36.68 45.17 -30.70
N ASP A 473 35.95 45.93 -31.50
CA ASP A 473 34.50 46.14 -31.46
C ASP A 473 33.75 44.82 -31.28
N THR A 474 32.91 44.72 -30.25
CA THR A 474 32.03 43.57 -30.02
C THR A 474 30.96 43.52 -31.10
N ARG A 475 31.29 42.90 -32.23
CA ARG A 475 30.31 42.55 -33.25
C ARG A 475 29.68 41.22 -32.92
N CYS A 476 28.36 41.23 -32.75
CA CYS A 476 27.54 40.04 -32.74
C CYS A 476 27.65 39.32 -34.10
N ALA A 477 28.37 38.21 -34.16
CA ALA A 477 28.35 37.27 -35.28
C ALA A 477 28.93 35.90 -34.85
N LEU A 478 28.06 34.97 -34.42
CA LEU A 478 28.45 33.62 -34.00
C LEU A 478 27.95 32.55 -34.99
N ARG A 479 28.72 32.14 -36.00
CA ARG A 479 28.51 30.86 -36.76
C ARG A 479 29.80 30.31 -37.42
N ASP A 480 30.17 29.04 -37.13
CA ASP A 480 30.27 27.87 -38.05
C ASP A 480 31.19 26.70 -37.49
N PRO A 481 30.81 25.40 -37.54
CA PRO A 481 31.66 24.25 -37.13
C PRO A 481 32.04 23.28 -38.29
N ALA A 482 33.12 22.48 -38.13
CA ALA A 482 33.65 21.53 -39.15
C ALA A 482 33.46 20.02 -38.80
N PRO A 483 33.44 19.08 -39.77
CA PRO A 483 33.02 17.67 -39.57
C PRO A 483 34.17 16.62 -39.43
N PRO A 484 33.90 15.38 -38.92
CA PRO A 484 34.91 14.33 -38.66
C PRO A 484 34.98 13.20 -39.73
N PRO A 485 36.03 12.33 -39.74
CA PRO A 485 36.28 11.31 -40.77
C PRO A 485 35.91 9.84 -40.37
N THR A 486 35.96 8.89 -41.34
CA THR A 486 35.47 7.48 -41.24
C THR A 486 36.54 6.41 -41.60
N GLU A 487 36.48 5.21 -41.00
CA GLU A 487 37.38 4.03 -41.23
C GLU A 487 36.70 2.79 -41.90
N PRO A 488 37.45 1.82 -42.50
CA PRO A 488 36.90 0.63 -43.19
C PRO A 488 37.13 -0.74 -42.50
N ALA A 489 36.40 -1.79 -42.94
CA ALA A 489 36.32 -3.14 -42.32
C ALA A 489 36.99 -4.31 -43.11
N PRO A 490 37.28 -5.50 -42.50
CA PRO A 490 37.99 -6.63 -43.15
C PRO A 490 37.11 -7.86 -43.51
N ALA A 491 37.67 -8.84 -44.24
CA ALA A 491 36.98 -10.01 -44.84
C ALA A 491 37.40 -11.40 -44.29
N PRO A 492 36.61 -12.50 -44.48
CA PRO A 492 36.79 -13.80 -43.78
C PRO A 492 37.26 -15.01 -44.64
N GLN A 493 37.53 -16.17 -43.98
CA GLN A 493 38.08 -17.43 -44.53
C GLN A 493 37.12 -18.67 -44.46
N ALA A 494 37.48 -19.80 -45.13
CA ALA A 494 36.66 -21.00 -45.38
C ALA A 494 37.13 -22.32 -44.66
N PRO A 495 36.28 -23.39 -44.54
CA PRO A 495 36.49 -24.53 -43.58
C PRO A 495 36.60 -25.97 -44.18
N GLY A 496 36.77 -26.98 -43.28
CA GLY A 496 37.13 -28.41 -43.50
C GLY A 496 36.06 -29.54 -43.31
N PRO A 497 36.39 -30.74 -42.75
CA PRO A 497 35.96 -32.09 -43.20
C PRO A 497 34.52 -32.60 -42.86
N VAL A 498 34.07 -33.60 -43.63
CA VAL A 498 32.67 -34.10 -43.69
C VAL A 498 32.29 -34.96 -42.48
N VAL A 499 31.70 -34.32 -41.50
CA VAL A 499 30.75 -34.94 -40.58
C VAL A 499 29.37 -34.41 -40.97
N ASP A 500 28.47 -35.31 -41.39
CA ASP A 500 27.08 -34.90 -41.66
C ASP A 500 26.25 -34.99 -40.39
N TYR A 501 26.39 -33.98 -39.54
CA TYR A 501 25.57 -33.81 -38.34
C TYR A 501 24.07 -33.59 -38.66
N ARG A 502 23.70 -33.48 -39.95
CA ARG A 502 22.32 -33.23 -40.40
C ARG A 502 21.58 -34.52 -40.78
N ALA A 503 22.24 -35.67 -40.82
CA ALA A 503 21.58 -36.95 -41.11
C ALA A 503 20.63 -37.34 -39.96
N ARG A 504 19.33 -37.18 -40.17
CA ARG A 504 18.28 -37.39 -39.16
C ARG A 504 17.10 -38.23 -39.66
N ASP A 505 16.86 -38.28 -40.97
CA ASP A 505 15.81 -39.10 -41.57
C ASP A 505 16.30 -40.52 -41.92
N ALA A 506 15.37 -41.47 -42.07
CA ALA A 506 15.71 -42.86 -42.37
C ALA A 506 16.57 -43.02 -43.64
N ARG A 507 16.41 -42.15 -44.65
CA ARG A 507 17.16 -42.27 -45.92
C ARG A 507 18.62 -41.84 -45.76
N SER A 508 18.86 -40.72 -45.10
CA SER A 508 20.18 -40.15 -44.83
C SER A 508 20.95 -41.00 -43.81
N LEU A 509 20.27 -41.49 -42.78
CA LEU A 509 20.84 -42.45 -41.82
C LEU A 509 21.21 -43.77 -42.52
N LEU A 510 20.34 -44.31 -43.36
CA LEU A 510 20.64 -45.49 -44.17
C LEU A 510 21.83 -45.24 -45.11
N ALA A 511 21.89 -44.07 -45.75
CA ALA A 511 23.01 -43.70 -46.64
C ALA A 511 24.33 -43.57 -45.88
N LEU A 512 24.34 -42.94 -44.71
CA LEU A 512 25.51 -42.80 -43.84
C LEU A 512 25.97 -44.16 -43.32
N MET A 513 25.04 -44.98 -42.82
CA MET A 513 25.32 -46.34 -42.36
C MET A 513 25.82 -47.23 -43.50
N THR A 514 25.28 -47.09 -44.71
CA THR A 514 25.74 -47.82 -45.90
C THR A 514 27.12 -47.36 -46.36
N ALA A 515 27.38 -46.05 -46.37
CA ALA A 515 28.69 -45.48 -46.71
C ALA A 515 29.76 -45.91 -45.69
N ARG A 516 29.40 -45.92 -44.40
CA ARG A 516 30.25 -46.45 -43.33
C ARG A 516 30.45 -47.96 -43.48
N ALA A 517 29.39 -48.72 -43.73
CA ALA A 517 29.43 -50.16 -43.95
C ALA A 517 30.38 -50.55 -45.09
N ARG A 518 30.40 -49.78 -46.19
CA ARG A 518 31.36 -49.99 -47.29
C ARG A 518 32.82 -49.80 -46.87
N LEU A 519 33.08 -48.92 -45.91
CA LEU A 519 34.43 -48.68 -45.37
C LEU A 519 34.81 -49.70 -44.30
N THR A 520 33.85 -50.17 -43.50
CA THR A 520 34.10 -51.03 -42.33
C THR A 520 33.92 -52.52 -42.60
N MET A 521 33.20 -52.91 -43.65
CA MET A 521 32.97 -54.31 -44.06
C MET A 521 33.50 -54.54 -45.48
N PRO A 522 34.83 -54.73 -45.64
CA PRO A 522 35.45 -54.93 -46.94
C PRO A 522 34.86 -56.16 -47.63
N GLY A 523 34.32 -55.96 -48.84
CA GLY A 523 33.71 -57.03 -49.65
C GLY A 523 32.20 -57.19 -49.50
N TRP A 524 31.55 -56.45 -48.59
CA TRP A 524 30.08 -56.38 -48.58
C TRP A 524 29.58 -55.45 -49.72
N THR A 525 28.73 -56.00 -50.59
CA THR A 525 28.01 -55.26 -51.63
C THR A 525 26.55 -55.67 -51.59
N PRO A 526 25.59 -54.74 -51.50
CA PRO A 526 24.17 -55.08 -51.40
C PRO A 526 23.72 -55.84 -52.65
N THR A 527 23.23 -57.07 -52.46
CA THR A 527 22.87 -57.99 -53.56
C THR A 527 21.46 -57.79 -54.09
N GLY A 528 20.65 -56.93 -53.44
CA GLY A 528 19.30 -56.56 -53.87
C GLY A 528 18.38 -56.23 -52.68
N PRO A 529 17.10 -55.93 -52.93
CA PRO A 529 16.14 -55.55 -51.88
C PRO A 529 15.83 -56.65 -50.84
N ALA A 530 16.19 -57.91 -51.14
CA ALA A 530 16.04 -59.05 -50.24
C ALA A 530 17.32 -59.40 -49.47
N ASP A 531 18.38 -58.59 -49.55
CA ASP A 531 19.59 -58.77 -48.74
C ASP A 531 19.26 -58.56 -47.26
N GLN A 532 19.58 -59.56 -46.43
CA GLN A 532 19.32 -59.53 -45.00
C GLN A 532 20.04 -58.38 -44.29
N THR A 533 21.26 -58.03 -44.71
CA THR A 533 22.00 -56.90 -44.13
C THR A 533 21.36 -55.58 -44.51
N GLN A 534 20.94 -55.44 -45.77
CA GLN A 534 20.20 -54.26 -46.25
C GLN A 534 18.87 -54.08 -45.50
N MET A 535 18.08 -55.15 -45.34
CA MET A 535 16.82 -55.13 -44.60
C MET A 535 17.03 -54.71 -43.12
N LEU A 536 18.07 -55.22 -42.46
CA LEU A 536 18.38 -54.82 -41.09
C LEU A 536 18.80 -53.36 -41.00
N LEU A 537 19.63 -52.86 -41.91
CA LEU A 537 20.01 -51.45 -41.96
C LEU A 537 18.79 -50.54 -42.21
N GLU A 538 17.84 -50.96 -43.04
CA GLU A 538 16.58 -50.25 -43.27
C GLU A 538 15.70 -50.22 -42.02
N LEU A 539 15.58 -51.33 -41.30
CA LEU A 539 14.82 -51.41 -40.03
C LEU A 539 15.47 -50.54 -38.94
N PHE A 540 16.81 -50.58 -38.84
CA PHE A 540 17.54 -49.70 -37.92
C PHE A 540 17.38 -48.24 -38.31
N ALA A 541 17.41 -47.91 -39.59
CA ALA A 541 17.22 -46.54 -40.05
C ALA A 541 15.82 -46.00 -39.70
N GLU A 542 14.75 -46.78 -39.90
CA GLU A 542 13.39 -46.41 -39.49
C GLU A 542 13.28 -46.20 -37.97
N ARG A 543 13.88 -47.10 -37.19
CA ARG A 543 13.82 -47.00 -35.73
C ARG A 543 14.60 -45.79 -35.23
N LEU A 544 15.76 -45.52 -35.82
CA LEU A 544 16.60 -44.37 -35.50
C LEU A 544 15.94 -43.06 -35.93
N ASP A 545 15.21 -43.02 -37.04
CA ASP A 545 14.40 -41.87 -37.46
C ASP A 545 13.32 -41.55 -36.42
N ARG A 546 12.54 -42.55 -35.96
CA ARG A 546 11.53 -42.34 -34.90
C ARG A 546 12.13 -41.90 -33.57
N ILE A 547 13.32 -42.38 -33.23
CA ILE A 547 14.05 -41.92 -32.05
C ILE A 547 14.56 -40.49 -32.26
N ALA A 548 15.11 -40.17 -33.44
CA ALA A 548 15.58 -38.83 -33.80
C ALA A 548 14.44 -37.82 -33.74
N TYR A 549 13.27 -38.15 -34.28
CA TYR A 549 12.06 -37.31 -34.19
C TYR A 549 11.66 -37.04 -32.72
N ARG A 550 11.64 -38.07 -31.86
CA ARG A 550 11.31 -37.88 -30.44
C ARG A 550 12.37 -37.07 -29.70
N GLN A 551 13.64 -37.23 -30.04
CA GLN A 551 14.72 -36.42 -29.49
C GLN A 551 14.60 -34.97 -29.94
N GLU A 552 14.27 -34.72 -31.20
CA GLU A 552 14.07 -33.37 -31.75
C GLU A 552 12.84 -32.69 -31.16
N LEU A 553 11.75 -33.43 -30.94
CA LEU A 553 10.59 -32.91 -30.21
C LEU A 553 10.99 -32.56 -28.77
N ALA A 554 11.66 -33.47 -28.05
CA ALA A 554 12.08 -33.21 -26.66
C ALA A 554 13.08 -32.04 -26.55
N LEU A 555 14.00 -31.90 -27.52
CA LEU A 555 14.94 -30.78 -27.58
C LEU A 555 14.24 -29.47 -27.93
N SER A 556 13.29 -29.50 -28.86
CA SER A 556 12.47 -28.33 -29.20
C SER A 556 11.63 -27.89 -28.00
N GLU A 557 10.98 -28.82 -27.30
CA GLU A 557 10.20 -28.53 -26.10
C GLU A 557 11.04 -28.15 -24.88
N GLY A 558 12.35 -28.42 -24.87
CA GLY A 558 13.23 -28.24 -23.72
C GLY A 558 13.73 -26.81 -23.49
N THR A 559 13.33 -25.83 -24.30
CA THR A 559 13.65 -24.40 -24.06
C THR A 559 12.47 -23.51 -24.41
N VAL A 560 12.30 -22.38 -23.67
CA VAL A 560 11.23 -21.40 -23.92
C VAL A 560 11.17 -20.96 -25.38
N ALA A 561 12.34 -20.69 -25.99
CA ALA A 561 12.42 -20.14 -27.34
C ALA A 561 11.98 -21.12 -28.44
N THR A 562 12.08 -22.43 -28.20
CA THR A 562 11.81 -23.48 -29.20
C THR A 562 10.57 -24.30 -28.91
N ALA A 563 10.03 -24.26 -27.70
CA ALA A 563 8.91 -25.09 -27.28
C ALA A 563 7.63 -24.71 -28.02
N LEU A 564 6.94 -25.68 -28.62
CA LEU A 564 5.74 -25.44 -29.43
C LEU A 564 4.45 -25.63 -28.62
N GLU A 565 4.47 -26.49 -27.61
CA GLU A 565 3.31 -26.69 -26.75
C GLU A 565 3.19 -25.56 -25.70
N ARG A 566 1.97 -25.03 -25.51
CA ARG A 566 1.70 -24.02 -24.48
C ARG A 566 2.12 -24.49 -23.10
N ARG A 567 1.81 -25.74 -22.77
CA ARG A 567 2.22 -26.36 -21.50
C ARG A 567 3.72 -26.22 -21.27
N SER A 568 4.53 -26.59 -22.26
CA SER A 568 5.99 -26.51 -22.15
C SER A 568 6.43 -25.07 -21.92
N VAL A 569 5.92 -24.10 -22.69
CA VAL A 569 6.25 -22.68 -22.51
C VAL A 569 5.86 -22.22 -21.10
N GLU A 570 4.63 -22.46 -20.66
CA GLU A 570 4.14 -22.08 -19.32
C GLU A 570 4.97 -22.73 -18.20
N ASP A 571 5.32 -24.01 -18.32
CA ASP A 571 6.17 -24.69 -17.34
C ASP A 571 7.57 -24.07 -17.29
N HIS A 572 8.18 -23.71 -18.43
CA HIS A 572 9.50 -23.08 -18.45
C HIS A 572 9.50 -21.64 -17.93
N VAL A 573 8.50 -20.83 -18.27
CA VAL A 573 8.43 -19.44 -17.81
C VAL A 573 8.12 -19.36 -16.31
N ARG A 574 7.39 -20.33 -15.76
CA ARG A 574 7.21 -20.47 -14.31
C ARG A 574 8.51 -20.81 -13.56
N LEU A 575 9.47 -21.50 -14.19
CA LEU A 575 10.79 -21.74 -13.56
C LEU A 575 11.59 -20.46 -13.34
N VAL A 576 11.19 -19.36 -13.99
CA VAL A 576 11.80 -18.04 -13.85
C VAL A 576 10.83 -17.04 -13.21
N ASP A 577 9.88 -17.54 -12.43
CA ASP A 577 8.86 -16.77 -11.70
C ASP A 577 7.98 -15.86 -12.57
N TYR A 578 7.96 -16.09 -13.89
CA TYR A 578 7.03 -15.42 -14.79
C TYR A 578 5.69 -16.16 -14.78
N VAL A 579 4.65 -15.49 -14.30
CA VAL A 579 3.27 -15.98 -14.32
C VAL A 579 2.56 -15.42 -15.55
N PRO A 580 2.25 -16.25 -16.57
CA PRO A 580 1.55 -15.78 -17.75
C PRO A 580 0.15 -15.29 -17.41
N ASP A 581 -0.30 -14.27 -18.12
CA ASP A 581 -1.65 -13.75 -17.93
C ASP A 581 -2.69 -14.80 -18.38
N PRO A 582 -3.54 -15.32 -17.47
CA PRO A 582 -4.54 -16.33 -17.79
C PRO A 582 -5.76 -15.77 -18.56
N GLY A 583 -5.77 -14.47 -18.85
CA GLY A 583 -6.89 -13.76 -19.43
C GLY A 583 -7.85 -13.22 -18.36
N LEU A 584 -8.93 -12.57 -18.80
CA LEU A 584 -9.97 -12.07 -17.90
C LEU A 584 -11.33 -12.07 -18.61
N SER A 585 -12.39 -12.43 -17.89
CA SER A 585 -13.77 -12.24 -18.34
C SER A 585 -14.12 -10.75 -18.36
N ALA A 586 -14.91 -10.35 -19.36
CA ALA A 586 -15.48 -9.01 -19.38
C ALA A 586 -16.41 -8.80 -18.17
N SER A 587 -16.38 -7.59 -17.63
CA SER A 587 -17.29 -7.10 -16.60
C SER A 587 -18.23 -6.07 -17.22
N THR A 588 -19.51 -6.10 -16.82
CA THR A 588 -20.48 -5.02 -17.08
C THR A 588 -21.25 -4.71 -15.80
N MET A 589 -21.97 -3.58 -15.76
CA MET A 589 -23.07 -3.42 -14.81
C MET A 589 -24.36 -3.93 -15.47
N LEU A 590 -25.17 -4.68 -14.72
CA LEU A 590 -26.54 -5.03 -15.09
C LEU A 590 -27.49 -4.18 -14.27
N ARG A 591 -28.41 -3.50 -14.96
CA ARG A 591 -29.53 -2.76 -14.38
C ARG A 591 -30.77 -3.65 -14.41
N PHE A 592 -31.40 -3.84 -13.26
CA PHE A 592 -32.69 -4.49 -13.14
C PHE A 592 -33.76 -3.47 -12.86
N LYS A 593 -34.85 -3.52 -13.62
CA LYS A 593 -36.02 -2.67 -13.45
C LYS A 593 -37.25 -3.52 -13.28
N LEU A 594 -37.91 -3.36 -12.14
CA LEU A 594 -39.20 -3.96 -11.83
C LEU A 594 -40.30 -2.95 -12.13
N SER A 595 -41.17 -3.26 -13.09
CA SER A 595 -42.29 -2.42 -13.50
C SER A 595 -43.49 -2.64 -12.59
N ASP A 596 -44.30 -1.59 -12.38
CA ASP A 596 -45.54 -1.72 -11.65
C ASP A 596 -46.53 -2.60 -12.43
N PRO A 597 -47.17 -3.58 -11.78
CA PRO A 597 -48.16 -4.42 -12.44
C PRO A 597 -49.39 -3.60 -12.79
N ASP A 598 -49.88 -3.74 -14.03
CA ASP A 598 -51.16 -3.14 -14.43
C ASP A 598 -52.35 -3.85 -13.76
N ALA A 599 -53.55 -3.26 -13.83
CA ALA A 599 -54.73 -3.83 -13.17
C ALA A 599 -55.03 -5.28 -13.60
N ALA A 600 -54.77 -5.61 -14.87
CA ALA A 600 -54.97 -6.98 -15.39
C ALA A 600 -53.92 -7.97 -14.86
N THR A 601 -52.69 -7.52 -14.65
CA THR A 601 -51.59 -8.29 -14.07
C THR A 601 -51.80 -8.49 -12.57
N LEU A 602 -52.24 -7.45 -11.85
CA LEU A 602 -52.61 -7.54 -10.43
C LEU A 602 -53.75 -8.54 -10.19
N ASP A 603 -54.77 -8.55 -11.05
CA ASP A 603 -55.87 -9.52 -10.98
C ASP A 603 -55.41 -10.97 -11.24
N ALA A 604 -54.27 -11.16 -11.91
CA ALA A 604 -53.66 -12.46 -12.18
C ALA A 604 -52.65 -12.93 -11.12
N LEU A 605 -52.24 -12.04 -10.20
CA LEU A 605 -51.31 -12.33 -9.11
C LEU A 605 -52.07 -12.76 -7.85
N ALA A 606 -51.47 -13.62 -7.02
CA ALA A 606 -52.04 -13.95 -5.73
C ALA A 606 -52.00 -12.72 -4.78
N PRO A 607 -52.94 -12.57 -3.83
CA PRO A 607 -52.97 -11.41 -2.92
C PRO A 607 -51.71 -11.19 -2.06
N ASN A 608 -50.86 -12.21 -1.90
CA ASN A 608 -49.59 -12.17 -1.15
C ASN A 608 -48.37 -12.41 -2.04
N ASP A 609 -48.50 -12.21 -3.35
CA ASP A 609 -47.41 -12.41 -4.30
C ASP A 609 -46.35 -11.32 -4.13
N ILE A 610 -45.06 -11.68 -4.13
CA ILE A 610 -43.95 -10.73 -3.99
C ILE A 610 -43.94 -9.70 -5.14
N LEU A 611 -44.46 -10.07 -6.31
CA LEU A 611 -44.62 -9.15 -7.45
C LEU A 611 -45.83 -8.20 -7.31
N ALA A 612 -46.80 -8.54 -6.44
CA ALA A 612 -47.95 -7.71 -6.12
C ALA A 612 -47.65 -6.73 -4.97
N ASP A 613 -46.65 -7.04 -4.13
CA ASP A 613 -46.16 -6.12 -3.10
C ASP A 613 -45.31 -5.00 -3.73
N THR A 614 -45.93 -3.81 -3.84
CA THR A 614 -45.26 -2.61 -4.35
C THR A 614 -44.40 -1.92 -3.29
N ALA A 615 -44.52 -2.29 -2.01
CA ALA A 615 -43.84 -1.64 -0.89
C ALA A 615 -42.62 -2.42 -0.36
N GLY A 616 -42.56 -3.74 -0.56
CA GLY A 616 -41.44 -4.60 -0.16
C GLY A 616 -40.24 -4.59 -1.12
N PRO A 617 -39.00 -4.70 -0.62
CA PRO A 617 -37.81 -4.91 -1.46
C PRO A 617 -37.83 -6.32 -2.07
N VAL A 618 -37.29 -6.45 -3.29
CA VAL A 618 -37.15 -7.74 -3.99
C VAL A 618 -35.68 -8.03 -4.21
N VAL A 619 -35.17 -9.18 -3.76
CA VAL A 619 -33.77 -9.56 -3.96
C VAL A 619 -33.59 -10.35 -5.25
N ILE A 620 -32.72 -9.86 -6.13
CA ILE A 620 -32.17 -10.63 -7.24
C ILE A 620 -30.88 -11.28 -6.75
N ALA A 621 -30.89 -12.60 -6.61
CA ALA A 621 -29.73 -13.34 -6.13
C ALA A 621 -28.50 -13.20 -7.06
N ALA A 622 -27.31 -13.34 -6.47
CA ALA A 622 -26.07 -13.59 -7.19
C ALA A 622 -26.24 -14.78 -8.15
N ASP A 623 -25.44 -14.83 -9.22
CA ASP A 623 -25.54 -15.86 -10.26
C ASP A 623 -26.84 -15.86 -11.08
N THR A 624 -27.60 -14.77 -11.03
CA THR A 624 -28.65 -14.50 -11.99
C THR A 624 -28.04 -14.30 -13.38
N LEU A 625 -28.52 -15.05 -14.37
CA LEU A 625 -27.94 -15.15 -15.70
C LEU A 625 -28.71 -14.30 -16.71
N VAL A 626 -27.98 -13.48 -17.47
CA VAL A 626 -28.52 -12.61 -18.52
C VAL A 626 -27.77 -12.86 -19.82
N LEU A 627 -28.50 -12.90 -20.92
CA LEU A 627 -27.97 -13.14 -22.25
C LEU A 627 -28.34 -12.03 -23.24
N ASN A 628 -27.57 -11.95 -24.31
CA ASN A 628 -27.88 -11.15 -25.50
C ASN A 628 -28.81 -11.97 -26.45
N PRO A 629 -30.07 -11.56 -26.66
CA PRO A 629 -31.01 -12.29 -27.53
C PRO A 629 -30.81 -12.07 -29.04
N ASP A 630 -30.21 -10.95 -29.48
CA ASP A 630 -29.97 -10.65 -30.89
C ASP A 630 -28.65 -11.32 -31.35
N ALA A 631 -28.75 -12.62 -31.58
CA ALA A 631 -27.67 -13.55 -31.94
C ALA A 631 -27.29 -13.50 -33.43
N ALA A 632 -27.14 -12.32 -34.04
CA ALA A 632 -26.69 -12.25 -35.43
C ALA A 632 -25.25 -12.77 -35.60
N ASP A 633 -24.41 -12.74 -34.56
CA ASP A 633 -23.03 -13.26 -34.63
C ASP A 633 -22.53 -14.09 -33.43
N ARG A 634 -23.08 -13.97 -32.20
CA ARG A 634 -22.64 -14.78 -31.03
C ARG A 634 -23.49 -14.58 -29.76
N VAL A 635 -23.87 -15.68 -29.08
CA VAL A 635 -24.54 -15.63 -27.76
C VAL A 635 -23.51 -15.50 -26.64
N VAL A 636 -23.69 -14.50 -25.76
CA VAL A 636 -22.89 -14.34 -24.54
C VAL A 636 -23.81 -14.37 -23.32
N VAL A 637 -23.28 -14.89 -22.21
CA VAL A 637 -23.97 -14.98 -20.93
C VAL A 637 -23.16 -14.26 -19.86
N PHE A 638 -23.84 -13.50 -19.02
CA PHE A 638 -23.29 -12.82 -17.85
C PHE A 638 -24.03 -13.28 -16.60
N GLY A 639 -23.29 -13.52 -15.52
CA GLY A 639 -23.84 -13.78 -14.19
C GLY A 639 -23.62 -12.59 -13.26
N THR A 640 -24.61 -12.26 -12.43
CA THR A 640 -24.48 -11.24 -11.38
C THR A 640 -23.46 -11.67 -10.33
N GLU A 641 -22.63 -10.73 -9.87
CA GLU A 641 -21.56 -10.98 -8.89
C GLU A 641 -22.09 -11.19 -7.47
N SER A 642 -23.12 -10.42 -7.10
CA SER A 642 -23.68 -10.38 -5.75
C SER A 642 -25.20 -10.26 -5.79
N ASP A 643 -25.82 -10.45 -4.62
CA ASP A 643 -27.24 -10.16 -4.44
C ASP A 643 -27.52 -8.67 -4.67
N LEU A 644 -28.65 -8.38 -5.31
CA LEU A 644 -29.14 -7.03 -5.57
C LEU A 644 -30.55 -6.88 -5.02
N THR A 645 -30.69 -6.11 -3.95
CA THR A 645 -31.99 -5.65 -3.47
C THR A 645 -32.53 -4.56 -4.39
N ILE A 646 -33.58 -4.87 -5.15
CA ILE A 646 -34.29 -3.90 -6.00
C ILE A 646 -35.11 -2.98 -5.10
N VAL A 647 -34.86 -1.68 -5.24
CA VAL A 647 -35.62 -0.61 -4.61
C VAL A 647 -36.23 0.24 -5.71
N ARG A 648 -37.56 0.31 -5.80
CA ARG A 648 -38.25 0.94 -6.94
C ARG A 648 -37.89 2.42 -7.08
N GLU A 649 -37.69 3.13 -5.97
CA GLU A 649 -37.26 4.52 -5.91
C GLU A 649 -35.86 4.73 -6.50
N LEU A 650 -35.01 3.70 -6.52
CA LEU A 650 -33.63 3.75 -7.02
C LEU A 650 -33.50 3.29 -8.49
N ASP A 651 -34.60 3.03 -9.21
CA ASP A 651 -34.52 2.60 -10.62
C ASP A 651 -33.92 3.69 -11.51
N THR A 652 -34.49 4.90 -11.48
CA THR A 652 -34.05 6.03 -12.31
C THR A 652 -34.06 7.31 -11.48
N LEU A 653 -32.87 7.83 -11.19
CA LEU A 653 -32.62 9.01 -10.36
C LEU A 653 -32.15 10.19 -11.23
N GLN A 654 -32.35 11.40 -10.71
CA GLN A 654 -31.89 12.65 -11.33
C GLN A 654 -30.98 13.43 -10.38
N LEU A 655 -30.12 14.28 -10.95
CA LEU A 655 -29.37 15.27 -10.18
C LEU A 655 -30.31 16.33 -9.58
N ALA A 656 -29.92 16.92 -8.45
CA ALA A 656 -30.68 17.95 -7.74
C ALA A 656 -30.79 19.26 -8.56
N ASP A 657 -31.76 20.12 -8.19
CA ASP A 657 -32.02 21.39 -8.89
C ASP A 657 -31.29 22.52 -8.18
N GLU A 658 -31.01 23.63 -8.86
CA GLU A 658 -30.41 24.83 -8.28
C GLU A 658 -31.22 25.34 -7.09
N THR A 659 -32.55 25.16 -7.11
CA THR A 659 -33.44 25.60 -6.04
C THR A 659 -33.28 24.84 -4.73
N ASN A 660 -32.73 23.62 -4.77
CA ASN A 660 -32.62 22.70 -3.64
C ASN A 660 -31.17 22.49 -3.17
N LEU A 661 -30.23 23.30 -3.69
CA LEU A 661 -28.81 23.22 -3.38
C LEU A 661 -28.35 24.38 -2.48
N GLU A 662 -27.33 24.13 -1.68
CA GLU A 662 -26.64 25.19 -0.94
C GLU A 662 -25.87 26.13 -1.91
N PRO A 663 -25.75 27.43 -1.60
CA PRO A 663 -25.01 28.37 -2.45
C PRO A 663 -23.56 27.93 -2.69
N GLY A 664 -23.19 27.75 -3.96
CA GLY A 664 -21.83 27.32 -4.37
C GLY A 664 -21.69 25.83 -4.70
N VAL A 665 -22.75 25.04 -4.56
CA VAL A 665 -22.78 23.63 -5.01
C VAL A 665 -23.29 23.55 -6.44
N SER A 666 -22.54 22.88 -7.32
CA SER A 666 -22.92 22.70 -8.74
C SER A 666 -24.10 21.73 -8.90
N THR A 667 -25.00 22.03 -9.85
CA THR A 667 -26.09 21.13 -10.30
C THR A 667 -25.62 20.06 -11.28
N ALA A 668 -24.48 20.29 -11.92
CA ALA A 668 -23.83 19.34 -12.81
C ALA A 668 -22.67 18.66 -12.08
N ILE A 669 -22.39 17.42 -12.47
CA ILE A 669 -21.15 16.74 -12.08
C ILE A 669 -20.08 17.20 -13.08
N GLU A 670 -19.06 17.90 -12.61
CA GLU A 670 -17.95 18.38 -13.42
C GLU A 670 -16.86 17.32 -13.56
N ILE A 671 -15.92 17.51 -14.51
CA ILE A 671 -14.80 16.59 -14.71
C ILE A 671 -13.94 16.56 -13.44
N GLY A 672 -13.66 15.35 -12.93
CA GLY A 672 -12.88 15.14 -11.71
C GLY A 672 -13.71 15.11 -10.42
N ASP A 673 -15.00 15.46 -10.46
CA ASP A 673 -15.85 15.43 -9.26
C ASP A 673 -15.98 14.01 -8.68
N THR A 674 -16.02 13.94 -7.34
CA THR A 674 -16.09 12.68 -6.57
C THR A 674 -17.36 12.61 -5.72
N SER A 675 -18.34 13.47 -6.00
CA SER A 675 -19.63 13.50 -5.33
C SER A 675 -20.71 14.00 -6.27
N ALA A 676 -21.96 13.60 -6.01
CA ALA A 676 -23.13 14.11 -6.70
C ALA A 676 -24.26 14.37 -5.70
N VAL A 677 -25.08 15.38 -5.97
CA VAL A 677 -26.32 15.62 -5.22
C VAL A 677 -27.49 15.14 -6.05
N LEU A 678 -28.22 14.15 -5.53
CA LEU A 678 -29.37 13.54 -6.16
C LEU A 678 -30.66 14.21 -5.64
N ALA A 679 -31.67 14.29 -6.49
CA ALA A 679 -32.98 14.82 -6.13
C ALA A 679 -33.76 13.82 -5.25
N GLY A 680 -34.34 14.31 -4.15
CA GLY A 680 -35.14 13.55 -3.20
C GLY A 680 -34.35 12.97 -2.02
N ALA A 681 -35.07 12.60 -0.96
CA ALA A 681 -34.55 11.78 0.14
C ALA A 681 -34.59 10.31 -0.28
N LEU A 682 -33.44 9.75 -0.62
CA LEU A 682 -33.31 8.42 -1.22
C LEU A 682 -32.74 7.43 -0.21
N PRO A 683 -33.25 6.18 -0.14
CA PRO A 683 -32.75 5.14 0.76
C PRO A 683 -31.47 4.48 0.19
N ILE A 684 -30.42 5.28 -0.01
CA ILE A 684 -29.13 4.78 -0.49
C ILE A 684 -28.23 4.51 0.72
N GLU A 685 -27.64 3.31 0.77
CA GLU A 685 -26.67 2.94 1.79
C GLU A 685 -25.23 2.99 1.24
N PRO A 686 -24.23 3.26 2.10
CA PRO A 686 -22.82 3.05 1.74
C PRO A 686 -22.59 1.63 1.21
N GLY A 687 -21.82 1.51 0.14
CA GLY A 687 -21.54 0.26 -0.56
C GLY A 687 -22.41 0.00 -1.79
N ARG A 688 -23.53 0.73 -1.97
CA ARG A 688 -24.41 0.63 -3.15
C ARG A 688 -23.68 1.07 -4.43
N TRP A 689 -23.90 0.35 -5.52
CA TRP A 689 -23.43 0.72 -6.85
C TRP A 689 -24.40 1.70 -7.52
N LEU A 690 -23.84 2.74 -8.15
CA LEU A 690 -24.58 3.66 -9.01
C LEU A 690 -23.91 3.73 -10.39
N VAL A 691 -24.72 3.92 -11.43
CA VAL A 691 -24.25 4.23 -12.79
C VAL A 691 -24.83 5.57 -13.21
N ILE A 692 -23.96 6.54 -13.49
CA ILE A 692 -24.32 7.82 -14.09
C ILE A 692 -24.09 7.67 -15.60
N ALA A 693 -25.14 7.82 -16.40
CA ALA A 693 -25.07 7.65 -17.85
C ALA A 693 -25.72 8.83 -18.58
N GLY A 694 -25.13 9.22 -19.71
CA GLY A 694 -25.73 10.19 -20.62
C GLY A 694 -26.96 9.62 -21.31
N VAL A 695 -27.95 10.48 -21.58
CA VAL A 695 -29.13 10.13 -22.40
C VAL A 695 -29.03 10.77 -23.78
N ASP A 696 -29.56 10.08 -24.79
CA ASP A 696 -29.57 10.56 -26.17
C ASP A 696 -30.39 11.87 -26.26
N PRO A 697 -29.81 12.96 -26.80
CA PRO A 697 -30.51 14.25 -26.93
C PRO A 697 -31.77 14.20 -27.79
N LEU A 698 -31.85 13.27 -28.75
CA LEU A 698 -32.98 13.10 -29.67
C LEU A 698 -34.03 12.12 -29.13
N ASP A 699 -33.61 11.17 -28.29
CA ASP A 699 -34.49 10.20 -27.62
C ASP A 699 -34.06 10.00 -26.15
N PRO A 700 -34.59 10.79 -25.20
CA PRO A 700 -34.24 10.71 -23.79
C PRO A 700 -34.54 9.36 -23.11
N THR A 701 -35.20 8.43 -23.80
CA THR A 701 -35.42 7.06 -23.32
C THR A 701 -34.24 6.12 -23.58
N ARG A 702 -33.29 6.54 -24.41
CA ARG A 702 -32.07 5.79 -24.77
C ARG A 702 -30.84 6.41 -24.12
N LEU A 703 -29.86 5.55 -23.86
CA LEU A 703 -28.54 5.98 -23.42
C LEU A 703 -27.73 6.46 -24.61
N ASP A 704 -27.00 7.55 -24.42
CA ASP A 704 -26.06 8.06 -25.41
C ASP A 704 -24.78 7.21 -25.37
N PRO A 705 -24.46 6.42 -26.41
CA PRO A 705 -23.26 5.59 -26.43
C PRO A 705 -21.97 6.42 -26.53
N ASP A 706 -22.04 7.67 -26.96
CA ASP A 706 -20.88 8.57 -27.11
C ASP A 706 -20.50 9.22 -25.77
N VAL A 707 -21.40 9.22 -24.79
CA VAL A 707 -21.12 9.68 -23.43
C VAL A 707 -20.67 8.49 -22.59
N PRO A 708 -19.42 8.47 -22.07
CA PRO A 708 -18.94 7.34 -21.27
C PRO A 708 -19.80 7.21 -20.01
N GLY A 709 -20.26 6.01 -19.68
CA GLY A 709 -20.96 5.79 -18.40
C GLY A 709 -19.98 5.81 -17.23
N HIS A 710 -20.34 6.50 -16.14
CA HIS A 710 -19.54 6.56 -14.92
C HIS A 710 -20.12 5.63 -13.85
N VAL A 711 -19.32 4.63 -13.48
CA VAL A 711 -19.68 3.62 -12.49
C VAL A 711 -19.01 3.94 -11.16
N VAL A 712 -19.81 4.10 -10.12
CA VAL A 712 -19.34 4.50 -8.79
C VAL A 712 -19.91 3.59 -7.71
N ARG A 713 -19.12 3.38 -6.65
CA ARG A 713 -19.58 2.74 -5.42
C ARG A 713 -19.66 3.79 -4.34
N VAL A 714 -20.84 3.96 -3.77
CA VAL A 714 -21.09 4.98 -2.74
C VAL A 714 -20.26 4.65 -1.50
N THR A 715 -19.43 5.58 -1.04
CA THR A 715 -18.63 5.43 0.18
C THR A 715 -19.27 6.15 1.36
N GLN A 716 -19.93 7.27 1.10
CA GLN A 716 -20.63 8.05 2.11
C GLN A 716 -21.93 8.62 1.53
N VAL A 717 -22.96 8.67 2.37
CA VAL A 717 -24.25 9.28 2.05
C VAL A 717 -24.54 10.37 3.07
N GLN A 718 -24.94 11.53 2.58
CA GLN A 718 -25.39 12.67 3.38
C GLN A 718 -26.86 12.92 3.02
N PRO A 719 -27.81 12.36 3.79
CA PRO A 719 -29.23 12.57 3.53
C PRO A 719 -29.63 14.00 3.92
N GLY A 720 -30.29 14.69 3.00
CA GLY A 720 -30.98 15.96 3.23
C GLY A 720 -32.49 15.78 3.28
N THR A 721 -33.24 16.88 3.41
CA THR A 721 -34.72 16.86 3.41
C THR A 721 -35.30 16.51 2.03
N ASP A 722 -34.77 17.13 0.97
CA ASP A 722 -35.24 16.97 -0.42
C ASP A 722 -34.10 16.63 -1.41
N THR A 723 -32.92 16.31 -0.89
CA THR A 723 -31.74 15.95 -1.66
C THR A 723 -30.95 14.87 -0.93
N THR A 724 -30.21 14.07 -1.69
CA THR A 724 -29.29 13.06 -1.13
C THR A 724 -27.94 13.25 -1.77
N ARG A 725 -26.94 13.67 -0.99
CA ARG A 725 -25.58 13.81 -1.49
C ARG A 725 -24.84 12.50 -1.30
N VAL A 726 -24.31 11.97 -2.39
CA VAL A 726 -23.52 10.73 -2.42
C VAL A 726 -22.07 11.07 -2.75
N LEU A 727 -21.14 10.46 -2.02
CA LEU A 727 -19.71 10.55 -2.27
C LEU A 727 -19.20 9.16 -2.63
N TRP A 728 -18.16 9.10 -3.45
CA TRP A 728 -17.49 7.86 -3.83
C TRP A 728 -15.97 8.01 -3.79
N ASP A 729 -15.26 6.93 -4.13
CA ASP A 729 -13.79 6.87 -4.09
C ASP A 729 -13.15 8.04 -4.88
N PRO A 730 -12.29 8.87 -4.26
CA PRO A 730 -11.65 10.00 -4.92
C PRO A 730 -10.81 9.65 -6.15
N ARG A 731 -10.34 8.39 -6.24
CA ARG A 731 -9.60 7.88 -7.41
C ARG A 731 -10.50 7.68 -8.63
N ARG A 732 -11.82 7.83 -8.49
CA ARG A 732 -12.83 7.75 -9.56
C ARG A 732 -13.50 9.10 -9.78
N GLY A 733 -12.71 10.14 -10.03
CA GLY A 733 -13.25 11.40 -10.51
C GLY A 733 -14.09 11.21 -11.78
N SER A 734 -15.14 12.01 -11.93
CA SER A 734 -16.03 11.94 -13.08
C SER A 734 -15.25 12.14 -14.40
N PRO A 735 -15.41 11.25 -15.41
CA PRO A 735 -14.62 11.30 -16.64
C PRO A 735 -15.09 12.40 -17.61
N THR A 736 -16.32 12.89 -17.43
CA THR A 736 -16.93 13.91 -18.28
C THR A 736 -17.90 14.72 -17.43
N ARG A 737 -18.43 15.80 -18.02
CA ARG A 737 -19.47 16.62 -17.40
C ARG A 737 -20.85 15.97 -17.57
N TYR A 738 -21.60 15.81 -16.49
CA TYR A 738 -22.99 15.34 -16.52
C TYR A 738 -23.95 16.43 -16.07
N GLU A 739 -24.81 16.84 -17.00
CA GLU A 739 -25.87 17.82 -16.74
C GLU A 739 -27.17 17.10 -16.40
N ARG A 740 -27.95 17.64 -15.47
CA ARG A 740 -29.21 17.07 -15.00
C ARG A 740 -30.14 16.59 -16.11
N ASP A 741 -30.34 17.40 -17.14
CA ASP A 741 -31.29 17.12 -18.23
C ASP A 741 -30.72 16.15 -19.27
N ARG A 742 -29.41 15.91 -19.25
CA ARG A 742 -28.69 15.07 -20.21
C ARG A 742 -28.10 13.81 -19.58
N CYS A 743 -28.38 13.54 -18.31
CA CYS A 743 -27.98 12.30 -17.64
C CYS A 743 -29.09 11.67 -16.81
N ARG A 744 -28.92 10.37 -16.54
CA ARG A 744 -29.70 9.62 -15.55
C ARG A 744 -28.75 8.86 -14.64
N VAL A 745 -29.16 8.69 -13.38
CA VAL A 745 -28.42 7.90 -12.39
C VAL A 745 -29.22 6.65 -12.09
N PHE A 746 -28.62 5.47 -12.21
CA PHE A 746 -29.26 4.19 -11.95
C PHE A 746 -28.71 3.58 -10.67
N GLY A 747 -29.59 3.22 -9.72
CA GLY A 747 -29.21 2.62 -8.44
C GLY A 747 -29.56 1.14 -8.29
N ASN A 748 -30.42 0.57 -9.14
CA ASN A 748 -30.68 -0.88 -9.21
C ASN A 748 -29.69 -1.56 -10.16
N VAL A 749 -28.41 -1.40 -9.88
CA VAL A 749 -27.31 -1.91 -10.69
C VAL A 749 -26.41 -2.84 -9.89
N VAL A 750 -25.91 -3.89 -10.53
CA VAL A 750 -25.01 -4.86 -9.92
C VAL A 750 -23.91 -5.25 -10.92
N PRO A 751 -22.65 -5.43 -10.48
CA PRO A 751 -21.62 -5.99 -11.33
C PRO A 751 -22.02 -7.37 -11.86
N ALA A 752 -21.63 -7.64 -13.09
CA ALA A 752 -21.81 -8.94 -13.70
C ALA A 752 -20.60 -9.31 -14.56
N HIS A 753 -20.28 -10.60 -14.57
CA HIS A 753 -19.11 -11.14 -15.26
C HIS A 753 -19.52 -12.13 -16.35
N HIS A 754 -18.80 -12.09 -17.47
CA HIS A 754 -19.01 -13.04 -18.55
C HIS A 754 -18.63 -14.46 -18.13
N GLY A 755 -19.56 -15.41 -18.33
CA GLY A 755 -19.34 -16.83 -18.08
C GLY A 755 -20.64 -17.56 -17.74
N LEU A 756 -20.84 -18.72 -18.36
CA LEU A 756 -21.92 -19.65 -18.04
C LEU A 756 -21.48 -20.61 -16.92
N PRO A 757 -22.13 -20.61 -15.74
CA PRO A 757 -21.85 -21.61 -14.71
C PRO A 757 -22.34 -23.00 -15.15
N LEU A 758 -21.47 -24.00 -14.99
CA LEU A 758 -21.76 -25.42 -15.19
C LEU A 758 -21.31 -26.21 -13.97
N THR A 759 -22.22 -27.00 -13.40
CA THR A 759 -21.96 -27.86 -12.24
C THR A 759 -22.21 -29.33 -12.59
N GLY A 760 -21.51 -30.25 -11.93
CA GLY A 760 -21.70 -31.69 -12.13
C GLY A 760 -23.11 -32.17 -11.81
N ALA A 761 -23.61 -33.16 -12.56
CA ALA A 761 -25.01 -33.63 -12.49
C ALA A 761 -25.43 -34.25 -11.13
N ALA A 762 -24.47 -34.62 -10.26
CA ALA A 762 -24.72 -35.19 -8.94
C ALA A 762 -24.70 -34.16 -7.80
N ALA A 763 -24.17 -32.95 -8.06
CA ALA A 763 -24.32 -31.83 -7.13
C ALA A 763 -25.80 -31.45 -7.11
N GLN A 764 -26.41 -31.34 -5.92
CA GLN A 764 -27.78 -30.82 -5.82
C GLN A 764 -27.84 -29.51 -6.62
N ASN A 765 -28.79 -29.48 -7.56
CA ASN A 765 -28.99 -28.43 -8.55
C ASN A 765 -28.75 -27.05 -7.90
N PRO A 766 -27.86 -26.16 -8.41
CA PRO A 766 -27.52 -24.92 -7.71
C PRO A 766 -28.65 -23.85 -7.75
N GLY A 767 -29.92 -24.25 -7.82
CA GLY A 767 -31.05 -23.32 -7.84
C GLY A 767 -31.19 -22.48 -9.12
N ILE A 768 -30.36 -22.69 -10.15
CA ILE A 768 -30.50 -22.02 -11.45
C ILE A 768 -31.66 -22.68 -12.23
N ALA A 769 -32.87 -22.16 -12.05
CA ALA A 769 -34.05 -22.58 -12.79
C ALA A 769 -33.95 -22.10 -14.25
N VAL A 770 -33.47 -22.97 -15.14
CA VAL A 770 -33.44 -22.70 -16.59
C VAL A 770 -34.87 -22.61 -17.10
N LEU A 771 -35.20 -21.50 -17.76
CA LEU A 771 -36.57 -21.09 -18.10
C LEU A 771 -37.25 -21.87 -19.25
N GLU A 772 -36.76 -23.03 -19.69
CA GLU A 772 -37.37 -23.82 -20.77
C GLU A 772 -37.29 -25.34 -20.47
N GLN A 773 -38.35 -26.09 -20.82
CA GLN A 773 -38.74 -27.41 -20.29
C GLN A 773 -37.79 -28.61 -20.57
N ASP A 774 -36.66 -28.43 -21.26
CA ASP A 774 -35.67 -29.49 -21.54
C ASP A 774 -34.26 -29.04 -21.07
N ASP A 775 -33.59 -29.82 -20.21
CA ASP A 775 -32.22 -29.51 -19.74
C ASP A 775 -31.17 -29.75 -20.84
N VAL A 776 -31.06 -28.79 -21.78
CA VAL A 776 -30.11 -28.81 -22.91
C VAL A 776 -28.64 -28.90 -22.44
N LEU A 777 -28.34 -28.54 -21.19
CA LEU A 777 -26.99 -28.55 -20.62
C LEU A 777 -26.63 -29.88 -19.93
N ALA A 778 -27.58 -30.80 -19.75
CA ALA A 778 -27.35 -32.09 -19.10
C ALA A 778 -26.13 -32.87 -19.67
N PRO A 779 -25.92 -32.99 -20.99
CA PRO A 779 -24.75 -33.70 -21.54
C PRO A 779 -23.41 -33.08 -21.15
N TRP A 780 -23.37 -31.77 -20.88
CA TRP A 780 -22.17 -31.07 -20.44
C TRP A 780 -21.94 -31.21 -18.94
N ARG A 781 -23.01 -31.21 -18.13
CA ARG A 781 -22.96 -31.43 -16.69
C ARG A 781 -22.55 -32.86 -16.33
N GLU A 782 -22.97 -33.85 -17.11
CA GLU A 782 -22.54 -35.25 -16.94
C GLU A 782 -21.03 -35.41 -17.14
N ARG A 783 -20.43 -34.65 -18.06
CA ARG A 783 -18.98 -34.70 -18.30
C ARG A 783 -18.15 -34.16 -17.13
N LEU A 784 -18.70 -33.25 -16.32
CA LEU A 784 -18.01 -32.63 -15.18
C LEU A 784 -17.85 -33.55 -13.97
N ARG A 785 -18.46 -34.74 -14.02
CA ARG A 785 -18.25 -35.81 -13.06
C ARG A 785 -17.29 -36.84 -13.66
N ILE A 786 -16.10 -36.92 -13.11
CA ILE A 786 -15.02 -37.74 -13.68
C ILE A 786 -14.69 -38.87 -12.72
N GLU A 787 -14.80 -40.12 -13.19
CA GLU A 787 -14.30 -41.29 -12.48
C GLU A 787 -12.84 -41.51 -12.85
N VAL A 788 -11.94 -41.45 -11.86
CA VAL A 788 -10.50 -41.65 -12.05
C VAL A 788 -9.96 -42.67 -11.06
N ASP A 789 -8.98 -43.46 -11.50
CA ASP A 789 -8.18 -44.30 -10.60
C ASP A 789 -7.06 -43.45 -10.00
N GLY A 790 -7.16 -43.13 -8.70
CA GLY A 790 -6.18 -42.28 -8.01
C GLY A 790 -4.78 -42.90 -7.90
N SER A 791 -4.60 -44.16 -8.28
CA SER A 791 -3.28 -44.79 -8.38
C SER A 791 -2.48 -44.43 -9.64
N ALA A 792 -3.15 -43.93 -10.69
CA ALA A 792 -2.58 -43.83 -12.04
C ALA A 792 -2.38 -42.39 -12.55
N LEU A 793 -3.05 -41.38 -11.97
CA LEU A 793 -3.11 -40.03 -12.53
C LEU A 793 -2.81 -38.95 -11.49
N ARG A 794 -1.83 -38.08 -11.81
CA ARG A 794 -1.56 -36.83 -11.09
C ARG A 794 -2.34 -35.64 -11.65
N GLU A 795 -2.82 -35.78 -12.88
CA GLU A 795 -3.54 -34.76 -13.64
C GLU A 795 -4.88 -35.35 -14.10
N VAL A 796 -5.95 -34.60 -13.86
CA VAL A 796 -7.30 -34.92 -14.32
C VAL A 796 -7.71 -33.85 -15.33
N PRO A 797 -8.01 -34.21 -16.58
CA PRO A 797 -8.41 -33.22 -17.58
C PRO A 797 -9.77 -32.62 -17.25
N VAL A 798 -9.87 -31.30 -17.31
CA VAL A 798 -11.16 -30.62 -17.26
C VAL A 798 -11.81 -30.79 -18.62
N PRO A 799 -13.04 -31.32 -18.72
CA PRO A 799 -13.66 -31.75 -19.97
C PRO A 799 -14.20 -30.58 -20.80
N ILE A 800 -13.71 -29.36 -20.55
CA ILE A 800 -14.12 -28.08 -21.13
C ILE A 800 -12.87 -27.27 -21.43
N ASP A 801 -12.83 -26.63 -22.59
CA ASP A 801 -11.61 -26.02 -23.12
C ASP A 801 -11.15 -24.76 -22.37
N ARG A 802 -12.03 -24.07 -21.61
CA ARG A 802 -11.68 -22.80 -20.91
C ARG A 802 -12.46 -22.59 -19.61
N VAL A 803 -11.72 -22.32 -18.54
CA VAL A 803 -12.26 -21.91 -17.23
C VAL A 803 -12.24 -20.40 -17.13
N SER A 804 -13.37 -19.76 -16.83
CA SER A 804 -13.47 -18.31 -16.65
C SER A 804 -12.57 -17.76 -15.56
N VAL A 805 -12.01 -16.58 -15.77
CA VAL A 805 -11.19 -15.84 -14.81
C VAL A 805 -11.90 -14.53 -14.49
N HIS A 806 -12.33 -14.35 -13.26
CA HIS A 806 -13.15 -13.21 -12.83
C HIS A 806 -12.37 -12.32 -11.86
N ALA A 807 -12.48 -11.00 -12.01
CA ALA A 807 -11.97 -10.05 -11.03
C ALA A 807 -13.16 -9.33 -10.41
N ALA A 808 -13.30 -9.42 -9.08
CA ALA A 808 -14.40 -8.84 -8.33
C ALA A 808 -14.52 -7.32 -8.56
N GLY A 809 -15.75 -6.81 -8.49
CA GLY A 809 -16.10 -5.41 -8.65
C GLY A 809 -15.87 -4.83 -10.06
N TRP A 810 -15.62 -3.52 -10.10
CA TRP A 810 -15.50 -2.73 -11.34
C TRP A 810 -14.08 -2.16 -11.54
N PRO A 811 -13.51 -2.13 -12.76
CA PRO A 811 -12.15 -1.62 -13.01
C PRO A 811 -12.00 -0.13 -12.68
N PHE A 812 -10.85 0.27 -12.11
CA PHE A 812 -10.52 1.68 -11.87
C PHE A 812 -10.10 2.38 -13.18
N PRO A 813 -10.55 3.63 -13.43
CA PRO A 813 -10.08 4.39 -14.59
C PRO A 813 -8.56 4.58 -14.52
N GLY A 814 -7.85 4.29 -15.62
CA GLY A 814 -6.39 4.43 -15.69
C GLY A 814 -5.57 3.49 -14.80
N GLY A 815 -6.20 2.56 -14.08
CA GLY A 815 -5.52 1.60 -13.21
C GLY A 815 -4.81 0.48 -13.99
N LEU A 816 -3.89 -0.21 -13.30
CA LEU A 816 -3.24 -1.42 -13.83
C LEU A 816 -4.29 -2.49 -14.18
N PRO A 817 -3.99 -3.38 -15.16
CA PRO A 817 -4.87 -4.50 -15.50
C PRO A 817 -5.23 -5.33 -14.26
N ARG A 818 -6.52 -5.59 -14.05
CA ARG A 818 -6.98 -6.41 -12.93
C ARG A 818 -6.56 -7.86 -13.13
N ILE A 819 -5.95 -8.44 -12.12
CA ILE A 819 -5.73 -9.88 -12.02
C ILE A 819 -7.03 -10.50 -11.49
N GLY A 820 -7.48 -11.58 -12.12
CA GLY A 820 -8.69 -12.30 -11.71
C GLY A 820 -8.39 -13.72 -11.25
N GLU A 821 -9.40 -14.35 -10.67
CA GLU A 821 -9.33 -15.72 -10.16
C GLU A 821 -10.07 -16.68 -11.09
N PRO A 822 -9.47 -17.86 -11.40
CA PRO A 822 -10.16 -18.93 -12.09
C PRO A 822 -11.39 -19.39 -11.31
N ARG A 823 -12.55 -19.38 -11.95
CA ARG A 823 -13.84 -19.83 -11.41
C ARG A 823 -14.00 -21.33 -11.63
N ILE A 824 -13.32 -22.09 -10.77
CA ILE A 824 -13.39 -23.54 -10.67
C ILE A 824 -13.45 -23.96 -9.21
N GLU A 825 -14.44 -24.77 -8.89
CA GLU A 825 -14.59 -25.48 -7.64
C GLU A 825 -14.48 -26.98 -7.93
N LEU A 826 -13.88 -27.69 -6.98
CA LEU A 826 -13.60 -29.11 -7.12
C LEU A 826 -13.95 -29.82 -5.81
N ALA A 827 -14.63 -30.95 -5.94
CA ALA A 827 -14.82 -31.89 -4.84
C ALA A 827 -14.32 -33.28 -5.24
N VAL A 828 -13.61 -33.95 -4.32
CA VAL A 828 -13.24 -35.36 -4.45
C VAL A 828 -14.10 -36.15 -3.48
N GLU A 829 -14.91 -37.07 -4.01
CA GLU A 829 -15.88 -37.84 -3.20
C GLU A 829 -16.80 -36.95 -2.32
N HIS A 830 -17.22 -35.81 -2.88
CA HIS A 830 -18.03 -34.79 -2.21
C HIS A 830 -17.31 -33.95 -1.13
N GLU A 831 -16.03 -34.18 -0.87
CA GLU A 831 -15.24 -33.27 -0.04
C GLU A 831 -14.66 -32.13 -0.89
N PRO A 832 -14.87 -30.85 -0.52
CA PRO A 832 -14.35 -29.71 -1.27
C PRO A 832 -12.84 -29.60 -1.13
N TRP A 833 -12.16 -29.26 -2.23
CA TRP A 833 -10.71 -29.04 -2.27
C TRP A 833 -10.40 -27.57 -2.56
N THR A 834 -9.30 -27.07 -2.00
CA THR A 834 -8.90 -25.67 -2.17
C THR A 834 -7.97 -25.51 -3.38
N ARG A 835 -8.26 -24.53 -4.23
CA ARG A 835 -7.39 -24.15 -5.35
C ARG A 835 -6.16 -23.40 -4.81
N VAL A 836 -4.98 -23.81 -5.24
CA VAL A 836 -3.70 -23.13 -4.98
C VAL A 836 -2.95 -22.88 -6.29
N ASP A 837 -2.12 -21.84 -6.33
CA ASP A 837 -1.29 -21.55 -7.50
C ASP A 837 -0.08 -22.48 -7.59
N ASP A 838 0.51 -22.82 -6.44
CA ASP A 838 1.59 -23.81 -6.29
C ASP A 838 1.23 -24.89 -5.27
N LEU A 839 1.55 -26.14 -5.60
CA LEU A 839 1.33 -27.32 -4.78
C LEU A 839 2.45 -27.55 -3.76
N ALA A 840 3.56 -26.81 -3.84
CA ALA A 840 4.73 -27.00 -2.97
C ALA A 840 4.54 -26.43 -1.55
N SER A 841 3.70 -25.41 -1.38
CA SER A 841 3.53 -24.64 -0.15
C SER A 841 2.25 -24.95 0.64
N ALA A 842 1.47 -25.95 0.22
CA ALA A 842 0.08 -26.13 0.64
C ALA A 842 -0.21 -27.51 1.28
N GLY A 843 -1.30 -27.60 2.03
CA GLY A 843 -1.73 -28.80 2.79
C GLY A 843 -2.28 -29.96 1.95
N ASP A 844 -2.91 -30.95 2.59
CA ASP A 844 -3.24 -32.24 1.95
C ASP A 844 -4.43 -32.22 0.95
N GLN A 845 -5.36 -31.25 1.06
CA GLN A 845 -6.59 -31.17 0.24
C GLN A 845 -6.57 -29.99 -0.74
N VAL A 846 -5.52 -29.93 -1.56
CA VAL A 846 -5.28 -28.82 -2.49
C VAL A 846 -5.06 -29.28 -3.92
N PHE A 847 -5.50 -28.45 -4.87
CA PHE A 847 -5.31 -28.69 -6.29
C PHE A 847 -4.84 -27.42 -7.01
N ALA A 848 -4.16 -27.59 -8.15
CA ALA A 848 -3.71 -26.48 -8.97
C ALA A 848 -4.21 -26.63 -10.41
N LEU A 849 -4.69 -25.54 -11.00
CA LEU A 849 -5.07 -25.50 -12.40
C LEU A 849 -3.82 -25.36 -13.28
N ARG A 850 -3.70 -26.18 -14.32
CA ARG A 850 -2.57 -26.20 -15.26
C ARG A 850 -3.07 -26.37 -16.69
N THR A 851 -2.19 -26.08 -17.64
CA THR A 851 -2.42 -26.37 -19.06
C THR A 851 -1.91 -27.76 -19.38
N GLY A 852 -2.81 -28.61 -19.89
CA GLY A 852 -2.50 -29.96 -20.37
C GLY A 852 -2.13 -29.99 -21.86
N PRO A 853 -1.93 -31.20 -22.41
CA PRO A 853 -1.71 -31.38 -23.84
C PRO A 853 -2.87 -30.81 -24.66
N GLY A 854 -2.56 -30.07 -25.73
CA GLY A 854 -3.59 -29.51 -26.62
C GLY A 854 -4.36 -28.31 -26.04
N ASP A 855 -3.77 -27.55 -25.11
CA ASP A 855 -4.36 -26.35 -24.49
C ASP A 855 -5.59 -26.64 -23.61
N THR A 856 -5.80 -27.90 -23.22
CA THR A 856 -6.90 -28.27 -22.34
C THR A 856 -6.54 -27.97 -20.89
N PRO A 857 -7.42 -27.33 -20.10
CA PRO A 857 -7.18 -27.17 -18.68
C PRO A 857 -7.15 -28.53 -17.97
N VAL A 858 -6.19 -28.72 -17.07
CA VAL A 858 -6.05 -29.91 -16.24
C VAL A 858 -5.96 -29.50 -14.79
N VAL A 859 -6.61 -30.26 -13.93
CA VAL A 859 -6.44 -30.17 -12.48
C VAL A 859 -5.27 -31.06 -12.10
N ARG A 860 -4.27 -30.48 -11.44
CA ARG A 860 -3.09 -31.20 -10.94
C ARG A 860 -3.14 -31.31 -9.43
N PHE A 861 -2.89 -32.52 -8.94
CA PHE A 861 -2.83 -32.84 -7.51
C PHE A 861 -1.38 -33.00 -7.03
N ALA A 862 -1.19 -32.87 -5.71
CA ALA A 862 0.06 -33.23 -5.07
C ALA A 862 0.33 -34.75 -5.21
N ARG A 863 1.61 -35.14 -5.05
CA ARG A 863 2.00 -36.54 -5.21
C ARG A 863 1.35 -37.38 -4.10
N ASN A 864 0.67 -38.46 -4.47
CA ASN A 864 -0.06 -39.36 -3.55
C ASN A 864 -1.22 -38.71 -2.80
N ALA A 865 -1.72 -37.55 -3.26
CA ALA A 865 -2.86 -36.89 -2.62
C ALA A 865 -4.18 -37.65 -2.84
N LEU A 866 -4.30 -38.39 -3.94
CA LEU A 866 -5.49 -39.18 -4.25
C LEU A 866 -5.33 -40.63 -3.76
N PRO A 867 -6.38 -41.24 -3.17
CA PRO A 867 -6.37 -42.65 -2.80
C PRO A 867 -6.12 -43.57 -4.00
N ALA A 868 -5.33 -44.64 -3.81
CA ALA A 868 -5.03 -45.63 -4.85
C ALA A 868 -6.21 -46.59 -5.13
N ARG A 869 -7.37 -46.03 -5.49
CA ARG A 869 -8.61 -46.71 -5.86
C ARG A 869 -9.43 -45.81 -6.81
N PRO A 870 -10.47 -46.35 -7.47
CA PRO A 870 -11.44 -45.51 -8.16
C PRO A 870 -12.09 -44.49 -7.21
N ILE A 871 -12.07 -43.23 -7.62
CA ILE A 871 -12.65 -42.08 -6.92
C ILE A 871 -13.44 -41.22 -7.92
N THR A 872 -14.38 -40.43 -7.41
CA THR A 872 -15.14 -39.47 -8.22
C THR A 872 -14.60 -38.07 -7.98
N VAL A 873 -14.34 -37.33 -9.05
CA VAL A 873 -14.00 -35.90 -9.04
C VAL A 873 -15.18 -35.14 -9.65
N ASP A 874 -15.83 -34.30 -8.85
CA ASP A 874 -16.93 -33.43 -9.26
C ASP A 874 -16.39 -32.01 -9.47
N LEU A 875 -16.67 -31.44 -10.65
CA LEU A 875 -16.24 -30.09 -11.02
C LEU A 875 -17.43 -29.14 -11.12
N ALA A 876 -17.25 -27.93 -10.61
CA ALA A 876 -18.12 -26.79 -10.88
C ALA A 876 -17.27 -25.68 -11.50
N VAL A 877 -17.56 -25.32 -12.74
CA VAL A 877 -16.75 -24.38 -13.52
C VAL A 877 -17.61 -23.31 -14.15
N ARG A 878 -17.01 -22.15 -14.43
CA ARG A 878 -17.61 -21.18 -15.35
C ARG A 878 -16.93 -21.23 -16.70
N VAL A 879 -17.73 -21.15 -17.75
CA VAL A 879 -17.28 -21.21 -19.14
C VAL A 879 -17.60 -19.89 -19.83
N GLY A 880 -16.55 -19.16 -20.19
CA GLY A 880 -16.68 -17.89 -20.91
C GLY A 880 -15.52 -16.97 -20.56
N LEU A 881 -14.75 -16.57 -21.57
CA LEU A 881 -13.56 -15.76 -21.42
C LEU A 881 -13.31 -14.93 -22.68
N GLY A 882 -12.41 -13.97 -22.50
CA GLY A 882 -11.73 -13.36 -23.63
C GLY A 882 -12.41 -12.11 -24.12
N THR A 883 -11.94 -11.68 -25.28
CA THR A 883 -12.45 -10.49 -25.97
C THR A 883 -13.93 -10.60 -26.38
N VAL A 884 -14.47 -11.83 -26.44
CA VAL A 884 -15.87 -12.12 -26.81
C VAL A 884 -16.88 -11.56 -25.80
N GLY A 885 -16.48 -11.42 -24.53
CA GLY A 885 -17.34 -10.82 -23.51
C GLY A 885 -17.51 -9.31 -23.66
N ASN A 886 -16.72 -8.63 -24.49
CA ASN A 886 -16.81 -7.18 -24.64
C ASN A 886 -18.01 -6.81 -25.52
N VAL A 887 -19.14 -6.49 -24.87
CA VAL A 887 -20.41 -6.14 -25.52
C VAL A 887 -20.74 -4.67 -25.40
N GLY A 888 -21.48 -4.12 -26.36
CA GLY A 888 -21.95 -2.73 -26.33
C GLY A 888 -22.98 -2.46 -25.22
N VAL A 889 -23.25 -1.18 -24.98
CA VAL A 889 -24.33 -0.71 -24.09
C VAL A 889 -25.68 -1.26 -24.59
N GLY A 890 -26.52 -1.75 -23.67
CA GLY A 890 -27.85 -2.25 -23.99
C GLY A 890 -27.89 -3.59 -24.76
N ALA A 891 -26.78 -4.30 -24.90
CA ALA A 891 -26.72 -5.60 -25.58
C ALA A 891 -27.31 -6.76 -24.74
N LEU A 892 -27.26 -6.68 -23.41
CA LEU A 892 -27.73 -7.72 -22.50
C LEU A 892 -29.14 -7.42 -22.03
N THR A 893 -30.15 -8.06 -22.64
CA THR A 893 -31.56 -7.70 -22.46
C THR A 893 -32.48 -8.84 -22.02
N ARG A 894 -32.02 -10.09 -22.07
CA ARG A 894 -32.88 -11.26 -21.79
C ARG A 894 -32.39 -12.03 -20.58
N LEU A 895 -33.27 -12.17 -19.58
CA LEU A 895 -33.07 -13.02 -18.42
C LEU A 895 -33.10 -14.51 -18.84
N LEU A 896 -32.04 -15.25 -18.52
CA LEU A 896 -31.89 -16.68 -18.79
C LEU A 896 -32.34 -17.53 -17.60
N ALA A 897 -31.92 -17.15 -16.40
CA ALA A 897 -32.22 -17.84 -15.15
C ALA A 897 -31.97 -16.91 -13.96
N LEU A 898 -32.63 -17.19 -12.83
CA LEU A 898 -32.36 -16.56 -11.54
C LEU A 898 -31.38 -17.44 -10.74
N GLY A 899 -30.49 -16.81 -9.99
CA GLY A 899 -29.59 -17.54 -9.10
C GLY A 899 -30.27 -18.01 -7.81
N PRO A 900 -29.62 -18.87 -7.01
CA PRO A 900 -30.19 -19.41 -5.79
C PRO A 900 -30.36 -18.31 -4.72
N GLY A 901 -31.57 -18.17 -4.16
CA GLY A 901 -31.85 -17.20 -3.10
C GLY A 901 -33.26 -17.36 -2.54
N GLU A 902 -33.51 -16.77 -1.36
CA GLU A 902 -34.79 -16.91 -0.63
C GLU A 902 -35.98 -16.37 -1.46
N ASP A 903 -35.81 -15.20 -2.08
CA ASP A 903 -36.84 -14.59 -2.93
C ASP A 903 -36.96 -15.26 -4.32
N THR A 904 -35.96 -16.05 -4.73
CA THR A 904 -35.95 -16.70 -6.05
C THR A 904 -37.13 -17.67 -6.20
N GLU A 905 -37.42 -18.47 -5.18
CA GLU A 905 -38.57 -19.40 -5.20
C GLU A 905 -39.90 -18.65 -5.30
N ALA A 906 -40.03 -17.51 -4.62
CA ALA A 906 -41.23 -16.66 -4.66
C ALA A 906 -41.42 -15.99 -6.04
N LEU A 907 -40.33 -15.51 -6.65
CA LEU A 907 -40.34 -14.93 -8.00
C LEU A 907 -40.73 -15.96 -9.07
N LEU A 908 -40.23 -17.20 -8.94
CA LEU A 908 -40.51 -18.29 -9.87
C LEU A 908 -41.91 -18.91 -9.68
N GLY A 909 -42.46 -18.91 -8.46
CA GLY A 909 -43.75 -19.52 -8.13
C GLY A 909 -43.84 -21.03 -8.50
N ASP A 910 -45.04 -21.54 -8.75
CA ASP A 910 -45.29 -22.96 -9.13
C ASP A 910 -44.71 -23.37 -10.52
N GLY A 911 -43.88 -22.53 -11.17
CA GLY A 911 -43.05 -22.91 -12.31
C GLY A 911 -43.75 -23.11 -13.66
N GLY A 912 -44.97 -22.59 -13.86
CA GLY A 912 -45.69 -22.67 -15.14
C GLY A 912 -45.25 -21.63 -16.19
N THR A 913 -45.43 -21.91 -17.49
CA THR A 913 -45.10 -21.01 -18.61
C THR A 913 -45.71 -19.61 -18.45
N ASP A 914 -46.95 -19.53 -17.94
CA ASP A 914 -47.65 -18.26 -17.72
C ASP A 914 -46.96 -17.36 -16.67
N ARG A 915 -46.35 -17.96 -15.64
CA ARG A 915 -45.61 -17.24 -14.58
C ARG A 915 -44.30 -16.66 -15.11
N TYR A 916 -43.65 -17.37 -16.03
CA TYR A 916 -42.43 -16.89 -16.66
C TYR A 916 -42.66 -15.74 -17.64
N ASP A 917 -43.72 -15.80 -18.43
CA ASP A 917 -44.11 -14.69 -19.30
C ASP A 917 -44.50 -13.45 -18.49
N LEU A 918 -45.13 -13.63 -17.33
CA LEU A 918 -45.42 -12.57 -16.38
C LEU A 918 -44.14 -11.92 -15.83
N LEU A 919 -43.19 -12.73 -15.36
CA LEU A 919 -41.91 -12.25 -14.83
C LEU A 919 -41.10 -11.50 -15.90
N ARG A 920 -41.06 -11.99 -17.15
CA ARG A 920 -40.38 -11.30 -18.26
C ARG A 920 -41.01 -9.96 -18.63
N ARG A 921 -42.31 -9.77 -18.37
CA ARG A 921 -43.00 -8.48 -18.59
C ARG A 921 -42.71 -7.48 -17.48
N LEU A 922 -42.63 -7.94 -16.24
CA LEU A 922 -42.45 -7.07 -15.07
C LEU A 922 -40.98 -6.77 -14.79
N LEU A 923 -40.09 -7.75 -14.90
CA LEU A 923 -38.66 -7.61 -14.65
C LEU A 923 -37.90 -7.45 -15.97
N THR A 924 -37.42 -6.25 -16.22
CA THR A 924 -36.58 -5.92 -17.38
C THR A 924 -35.12 -5.79 -16.94
N VAL A 925 -34.20 -6.25 -17.80
CA VAL A 925 -32.77 -6.17 -17.54
C VAL A 925 -32.06 -5.53 -18.73
N THR A 926 -31.08 -4.69 -18.44
CA THR A 926 -30.24 -4.01 -19.45
C THR A 926 -28.84 -3.80 -18.90
N ASN A 927 -27.82 -3.61 -19.75
CA ASN A 927 -26.52 -3.13 -19.31
C ASN A 927 -26.34 -1.63 -19.64
N PRO A 928 -26.32 -0.73 -18.64
CA PRO A 928 -26.19 0.72 -18.89
C PRO A 928 -24.77 1.15 -19.28
N VAL A 929 -23.77 0.27 -19.11
CA VAL A 929 -22.38 0.47 -19.53
C VAL A 929 -21.94 -0.69 -20.42
N PRO A 930 -20.94 -0.51 -21.30
CA PRO A 930 -20.44 -1.62 -22.10
C PRO A 930 -19.76 -2.68 -21.22
N GLY A 931 -19.78 -3.93 -21.69
CA GLY A 931 -18.93 -4.98 -21.16
C GLY A 931 -17.48 -4.71 -21.54
N VAL A 932 -16.60 -4.58 -20.54
CA VAL A 932 -15.19 -4.17 -20.73
C VAL A 932 -14.25 -5.05 -19.91
N GLY A 933 -12.96 -5.02 -20.26
CA GLY A 933 -11.91 -5.75 -19.55
C GLY A 933 -11.80 -7.23 -19.94
N GLY A 934 -12.60 -7.71 -20.90
CA GLY A 934 -12.46 -9.05 -21.45
C GLY A 934 -11.18 -9.14 -22.29
N ARG A 935 -10.26 -10.03 -21.90
CA ARG A 935 -8.98 -10.26 -22.59
C ARG A 935 -8.69 -11.75 -22.66
N ASP A 936 -8.15 -12.16 -23.79
CA ASP A 936 -7.74 -13.56 -24.00
C ASP A 936 -6.46 -13.87 -23.20
N PRO A 937 -6.20 -15.14 -22.86
CA PRO A 937 -4.94 -15.55 -22.24
C PRO A 937 -3.75 -15.10 -23.09
N GLU A 938 -2.63 -14.79 -22.43
CA GLU A 938 -1.42 -14.34 -23.10
C GLU A 938 -0.98 -15.32 -24.20
N ASP A 939 -0.53 -14.81 -25.34
CA ASP A 939 -0.06 -15.66 -26.43
C ASP A 939 1.36 -16.20 -26.17
N LEU A 940 1.73 -17.26 -26.90
CA LEU A 940 3.02 -17.92 -26.70
C LEU A 940 4.21 -17.02 -27.04
N GLU A 941 4.11 -16.20 -28.09
CA GLU A 941 5.22 -15.36 -28.53
C GLU A 941 5.52 -14.23 -27.53
N THR A 942 4.48 -13.66 -26.93
CA THR A 942 4.58 -12.65 -25.88
C THR A 942 5.21 -13.25 -24.64
N MET A 943 4.81 -14.45 -24.21
CA MET A 943 5.48 -15.15 -23.10
C MET A 943 6.96 -15.39 -23.39
N ARG A 944 7.30 -15.86 -24.60
CA ARG A 944 8.69 -16.12 -25.00
C ARG A 944 9.55 -14.85 -24.97
N TYR A 945 8.96 -13.71 -25.31
CA TYR A 945 9.65 -12.42 -25.29
C TYR A 945 9.77 -11.84 -23.88
N ARG A 946 8.70 -11.88 -23.08
CA ARG A 946 8.62 -11.23 -21.76
C ARG A 946 9.28 -12.03 -20.64
N ALA A 947 9.13 -13.35 -20.62
CA ALA A 947 9.63 -14.16 -19.51
C ALA A 947 11.15 -14.00 -19.28
N PRO A 948 12.02 -13.97 -20.32
CA PRO A 948 13.45 -13.73 -20.12
C PRO A 948 13.79 -12.31 -19.64
N LEU A 949 12.92 -11.31 -19.90
CA LEU A 949 13.10 -9.94 -19.42
C LEU A 949 12.77 -9.84 -17.92
N GLY A 950 11.74 -10.55 -17.45
CA GLY A 950 11.38 -10.57 -16.03
C GLY A 950 12.51 -11.04 -15.10
N VAL A 951 13.38 -11.94 -15.57
CA VAL A 951 14.59 -12.36 -14.83
C VAL A 951 15.60 -11.23 -14.62
N ARG A 952 15.60 -10.22 -15.50
CA ARG A 952 16.49 -9.05 -15.40
C ARG A 952 15.93 -7.97 -14.50
N ASP A 953 14.61 -7.98 -14.28
CA ASP A 953 13.91 -7.03 -13.42
C ASP A 953 13.84 -7.61 -12.01
N ALA A 954 14.95 -7.52 -11.28
CA ALA A 954 14.99 -7.96 -9.89
C ALA A 954 13.96 -7.17 -9.05
N LEU A 955 13.14 -7.91 -8.30
CA LEU A 955 12.15 -7.36 -7.36
C LEU A 955 12.82 -6.79 -6.08
N SER A 956 14.04 -7.23 -5.79
CA SER A 956 14.84 -6.74 -4.66
C SER A 956 16.08 -6.02 -5.18
N ALA A 957 16.45 -4.93 -4.51
CA ALA A 957 17.62 -4.15 -4.88
C ALA A 957 18.89 -4.79 -4.29
N VAL A 958 19.90 -5.01 -5.12
CA VAL A 958 21.18 -5.60 -4.68
C VAL A 958 22.34 -4.62 -4.87
N VAL A 959 22.39 -3.94 -6.01
CA VAL A 959 23.38 -2.90 -6.28
C VAL A 959 22.72 -1.51 -6.17
N PRO A 960 23.48 -0.42 -5.91
CA PRO A 960 22.91 0.92 -5.80
C PRO A 960 22.04 1.34 -6.99
N ALA A 961 22.41 0.93 -8.21
CA ALA A 961 21.63 1.19 -9.41
C ALA A 961 20.22 0.54 -9.38
N ASP A 962 20.03 -0.55 -8.65
CA ASP A 962 18.71 -1.16 -8.47
C ASP A 962 17.82 -0.31 -7.56
N TYR A 963 18.39 0.25 -6.49
CA TYR A 963 17.69 1.19 -5.60
C TYR A 963 17.26 2.44 -6.37
N GLU A 964 18.15 2.98 -7.20
CA GLU A 964 17.84 4.11 -8.08
C GLU A 964 16.66 3.78 -9.01
N ARG A 965 16.74 2.66 -9.72
CA ARG A 965 15.69 2.22 -10.65
C ARG A 965 14.33 2.01 -9.95
N LEU A 966 14.31 1.24 -8.87
CA LEU A 966 13.08 0.81 -8.19
C LEU A 966 12.37 1.97 -7.47
N VAL A 967 13.12 2.98 -7.02
CA VAL A 967 12.54 4.19 -6.43
C VAL A 967 12.09 5.17 -7.51
N SER A 968 12.82 5.30 -8.61
CA SER A 968 12.44 6.14 -9.75
C SER A 968 11.23 5.63 -10.55
N GLU A 969 10.74 4.42 -10.29
CA GLU A 969 9.45 3.92 -10.78
C GLU A 969 8.24 4.65 -10.15
N LEU A 970 8.42 5.29 -9.00
CA LEU A 970 7.37 6.09 -8.35
C LEU A 970 7.10 7.38 -9.14
N PRO A 971 5.85 7.70 -9.50
CA PRO A 971 5.52 8.92 -10.26
C PRO A 971 5.90 10.21 -9.51
N GLU A 972 5.98 10.16 -8.19
CA GLU A 972 6.37 11.25 -7.28
C GLU A 972 7.84 11.66 -7.42
N VAL A 973 8.69 10.80 -7.98
CA VAL A 973 10.14 10.96 -8.00
C VAL A 973 10.59 11.57 -9.33
N ALA A 974 11.38 12.65 -9.26
CA ALA A 974 12.02 13.23 -10.43
C ALA A 974 13.35 12.55 -10.74
N ALA A 975 14.20 12.38 -9.73
CA ALA A 975 15.48 11.69 -9.84
C ALA A 975 15.87 11.04 -8.52
N SER A 976 16.66 9.96 -8.59
CA SER A 976 17.23 9.32 -7.42
C SER A 976 18.69 8.92 -7.66
N ARG A 977 19.48 8.90 -6.58
CA ARG A 977 20.90 8.48 -6.61
C ARG A 977 21.23 7.69 -5.35
N ALA A 978 21.80 6.49 -5.47
CA ALA A 978 22.09 5.64 -4.33
C ALA A 978 23.60 5.39 -4.19
N VAL A 979 24.10 5.41 -2.95
CA VAL A 979 25.50 5.14 -2.61
C VAL A 979 25.58 4.31 -1.33
N VAL A 980 26.52 3.37 -1.30
CA VAL A 980 26.79 2.58 -0.08
C VAL A 980 27.75 3.36 0.83
N ARG A 981 27.37 3.52 2.09
CA ARG A 981 28.17 4.11 3.17
C ARG A 981 28.39 3.10 4.29
N GLY A 982 29.47 3.29 5.05
CA GLY A 982 29.70 2.48 6.26
C GLY A 982 28.85 3.00 7.41
N GLY A 983 28.00 2.16 7.99
CA GLY A 983 27.24 2.47 9.20
C GLY A 983 27.81 1.80 10.45
N PRO A 984 27.37 2.22 11.66
CA PRO A 984 27.89 1.73 12.93
C PRO A 984 27.48 0.28 13.27
N LEU A 985 26.34 -0.20 12.75
CA LEU A 985 25.84 -1.57 12.96
C LEU A 985 25.85 -2.41 11.67
N ALA A 986 25.47 -1.80 10.55
CA ALA A 986 25.42 -2.42 9.22
C ALA A 986 25.82 -1.41 8.14
N PRO A 987 26.21 -1.84 6.92
CA PRO A 987 26.35 -0.95 5.79
C PRO A 987 25.00 -0.28 5.45
N VAL A 988 25.04 1.00 5.11
CA VAL A 988 23.84 1.81 4.84
C VAL A 988 23.82 2.19 3.36
N ILE A 989 22.66 2.10 2.73
CA ILE A 989 22.42 2.53 1.35
C ILE A 989 21.71 3.86 1.43
N THR A 990 22.49 4.94 1.30
CA THR A 990 21.99 6.30 1.30
C THR A 990 21.50 6.64 -0.11
N THR A 991 20.20 6.89 -0.24
CA THR A 991 19.52 7.26 -1.48
C THR A 991 19.14 8.72 -1.43
N THR A 992 19.78 9.54 -2.25
CA THR A 992 19.40 10.93 -2.50
C THR A 992 18.19 10.97 -3.42
N LEU A 993 17.14 11.68 -3.01
CA LEU A 993 15.87 11.73 -3.72
C LEU A 993 15.45 13.17 -4.03
N LEU A 994 15.30 13.47 -5.32
CA LEU A 994 14.65 14.68 -5.78
C LEU A 994 13.18 14.38 -6.08
N LEU A 995 12.27 15.07 -5.38
CA LEU A 995 10.83 14.96 -5.65
C LEU A 995 10.45 15.80 -6.87
N ARG A 996 9.46 15.32 -7.61
CA ARG A 996 8.87 16.05 -8.73
C ARG A 996 8.10 17.27 -8.24
N ASP A 997 8.24 18.40 -8.92
CA ASP A 997 7.54 19.66 -8.67
C ASP A 997 7.69 20.15 -7.22
N GLU A 998 8.89 20.03 -6.66
CA GLU A 998 9.14 20.38 -5.26
C GLU A 998 8.97 21.89 -4.98
N ASP A 999 9.24 22.72 -6.00
CA ASP A 999 8.97 24.16 -6.04
C ASP A 999 7.46 24.46 -5.91
N GLY A 1000 6.61 23.83 -6.73
CA GLY A 1000 5.16 24.01 -6.69
C GLY A 1000 4.55 23.56 -5.37
N LEU A 1001 5.11 22.50 -4.75
CA LEU A 1001 4.72 22.08 -3.41
C LEU A 1001 5.07 23.13 -2.35
N ALA A 1002 6.16 23.90 -2.50
CA ALA A 1002 6.45 24.98 -1.56
C ALA A 1002 5.48 26.16 -1.71
N GLU A 1003 5.14 26.52 -2.95
CA GLU A 1003 4.19 27.61 -3.24
C GLU A 1003 2.78 27.31 -2.71
N ALA A 1004 2.37 26.04 -2.70
CA ALA A 1004 1.08 25.59 -2.18
C ALA A 1004 0.94 25.60 -0.64
N GLY A 1005 1.96 26.06 0.09
CA GLY A 1005 1.91 26.24 1.54
C GLY A 1005 1.64 24.94 2.30
N GLU A 1006 0.71 24.96 3.27
CA GLU A 1006 0.42 23.78 4.11
C GLU A 1006 -0.06 22.55 3.32
N GLN A 1007 -0.83 22.75 2.25
CA GLN A 1007 -1.32 21.64 1.43
C GLN A 1007 -0.18 20.98 0.66
N GLY A 1008 0.75 21.79 0.14
CA GLY A 1008 1.93 21.28 -0.56
C GLY A 1008 2.93 20.62 0.37
N GLU A 1009 3.11 21.11 1.60
CA GLU A 1009 3.94 20.46 2.62
C GLU A 1009 3.36 19.08 3.01
N ALA A 1010 2.04 18.97 3.18
CA ALA A 1010 1.39 17.68 3.45
C ALA A 1010 1.60 16.68 2.30
N GLU A 1011 1.46 17.13 1.06
CA GLU A 1011 1.71 16.29 -0.11
C GLU A 1011 3.19 15.92 -0.23
N ARG A 1012 4.13 16.85 0.02
CA ARG A 1012 5.57 16.56 0.08
C ARG A 1012 5.86 15.45 1.08
N LEU A 1013 5.34 15.54 2.30
CA LEU A 1013 5.53 14.52 3.34
C LEU A 1013 4.94 13.16 2.92
N ARG A 1014 3.77 13.15 2.26
CA ARG A 1014 3.17 11.93 1.71
C ARG A 1014 4.07 11.28 0.65
N ARG A 1015 4.64 12.07 -0.27
CA ARG A 1015 5.58 11.59 -1.31
C ARG A 1015 6.86 11.03 -0.69
N TRP A 1016 7.42 11.72 0.30
CA TRP A 1016 8.57 11.25 1.08
C TRP A 1016 8.29 9.92 1.77
N ALA A 1017 7.15 9.80 2.45
CA ALA A 1017 6.75 8.56 3.11
C ALA A 1017 6.59 7.40 2.12
N ALA A 1018 6.00 7.66 0.94
CA ALA A 1018 5.87 6.64 -0.12
C ALA A 1018 7.23 6.16 -0.64
N ALA A 1019 8.17 7.08 -0.87
CA ALA A 1019 9.52 6.72 -1.31
C ALA A 1019 10.30 5.92 -0.25
N ARG A 1020 10.17 6.30 1.03
CA ARG A 1020 10.79 5.57 2.15
C ARG A 1020 10.22 4.16 2.29
N ALA A 1021 8.88 4.01 2.21
CA ALA A 1021 8.23 2.71 2.24
C ALA A 1021 8.70 1.81 1.09
N ARG A 1022 8.84 2.38 -0.12
CA ARG A 1022 9.36 1.66 -1.28
C ARG A 1022 10.81 1.21 -1.10
N LEU A 1023 11.68 2.06 -0.55
CA LEU A 1023 13.07 1.71 -0.25
C LEU A 1023 13.18 0.55 0.74
N GLU A 1024 12.33 0.56 1.76
CA GLU A 1024 12.31 -0.49 2.78
C GLU A 1024 11.79 -1.82 2.20
N GLU A 1025 10.78 -1.78 1.32
CA GLU A 1025 10.25 -2.95 0.61
C GLU A 1025 11.33 -3.65 -0.24
N VAL A 1026 12.21 -2.88 -0.88
CA VAL A 1026 13.23 -3.41 -1.80
C VAL A 1026 14.59 -3.65 -1.13
N ARG A 1027 14.69 -3.40 0.19
CA ARG A 1027 15.95 -3.46 0.95
C ARG A 1027 16.56 -4.86 0.99
N LEU A 1028 17.87 -4.93 0.77
CA LEU A 1028 18.67 -6.13 0.99
C LEU A 1028 18.83 -6.43 2.49
N LEU A 1029 18.57 -7.68 2.88
CA LEU A 1029 18.81 -8.14 4.25
C LEU A 1029 20.27 -7.90 4.69
N GLY A 1030 20.44 -7.35 5.88
CA GLY A 1030 21.77 -7.02 6.44
C GLY A 1030 22.32 -5.67 5.97
N PHE A 1031 21.58 -4.92 5.15
CA PHE A 1031 21.84 -3.51 4.85
C PHE A 1031 20.75 -2.65 5.48
N ASP A 1032 21.11 -1.44 5.85
CA ASP A 1032 20.14 -0.38 6.17
C ASP A 1032 19.93 0.50 4.95
N VAL A 1033 18.77 1.15 4.85
CA VAL A 1033 18.47 2.14 3.80
C VAL A 1033 18.19 3.48 4.44
N GLU A 1034 18.63 4.54 3.78
CA GLU A 1034 18.47 5.91 4.24
C GLU A 1034 18.03 6.78 3.07
N LEU A 1035 17.02 7.63 3.28
CA LEU A 1035 16.53 8.56 2.27
C LEU A 1035 16.97 9.99 2.61
N VAL A 1036 17.56 10.71 1.65
CA VAL A 1036 18.14 12.05 1.90
C VAL A 1036 17.75 13.05 0.79
N PRO A 1037 17.48 14.33 1.10
CA PRO A 1037 17.19 15.32 0.08
C PRO A 1037 18.48 15.67 -0.66
N PRO A 1038 18.39 16.22 -1.88
CA PRO A 1038 19.57 16.70 -2.57
C PRO A 1038 20.09 17.99 -1.97
N ARG A 1039 21.38 18.23 -2.22
CA ARG A 1039 22.03 19.50 -1.90
C ARG A 1039 21.77 20.48 -3.05
N PHE A 1040 20.96 21.50 -2.81
CA PHE A 1040 20.71 22.54 -3.79
C PHE A 1040 21.87 23.54 -3.85
N VAL A 1041 22.48 23.68 -5.03
CA VAL A 1041 23.66 24.53 -5.27
C VAL A 1041 23.23 25.76 -6.07
N PRO A 1042 23.10 26.95 -5.42
CA PRO A 1042 22.80 28.18 -6.15
C PRO A 1042 23.97 28.57 -7.06
N LEU A 1043 23.65 28.96 -8.30
CA LEU A 1043 24.64 29.36 -9.32
C LEU A 1043 24.67 30.87 -9.55
N ASP A 1044 25.80 31.38 -10.04
CA ASP A 1044 25.97 32.70 -10.63
C ASP A 1044 26.19 32.54 -12.15
N VAL A 1045 25.20 32.94 -12.93
CA VAL A 1045 25.14 32.77 -14.39
C VAL A 1045 24.91 34.13 -15.06
N ASP A 1046 25.82 34.50 -15.97
CA ASP A 1046 25.72 35.74 -16.75
C ASP A 1046 25.77 35.44 -18.24
N VAL A 1047 24.70 35.79 -18.96
CA VAL A 1047 24.49 35.48 -20.38
C VAL A 1047 24.29 36.74 -21.19
N VAL A 1048 24.96 36.80 -22.33
CA VAL A 1048 24.79 37.85 -23.35
C VAL A 1048 24.15 37.22 -24.59
N VAL A 1049 23.06 37.80 -25.08
CA VAL A 1049 22.32 37.30 -26.24
C VAL A 1049 22.22 38.34 -27.34
N ASP A 1050 22.34 37.89 -28.58
CA ASP A 1050 22.03 38.67 -29.77
C ASP A 1050 20.69 38.24 -30.32
N VAL A 1051 19.82 39.21 -30.62
CA VAL A 1051 18.41 38.94 -30.92
C VAL A 1051 17.92 39.71 -32.14
N ASP A 1052 16.89 39.18 -32.79
CA ASP A 1052 16.18 39.89 -33.84
C ASP A 1052 15.47 41.13 -33.29
N GLU A 1053 15.34 42.16 -34.14
CA GLU A 1053 14.74 43.46 -33.79
C GLU A 1053 13.32 43.35 -33.22
N TRP A 1054 12.53 42.36 -33.67
CA TRP A 1054 11.16 42.14 -33.18
C TRP A 1054 11.09 41.53 -31.77
N ALA A 1055 12.19 40.96 -31.28
CA ALA A 1055 12.24 40.23 -30.01
C ALA A 1055 12.87 41.05 -28.86
N LEU A 1056 13.40 42.25 -29.13
CA LEU A 1056 14.14 43.10 -28.17
C LEU A 1056 13.43 43.26 -26.81
N ASP A 1057 12.12 43.57 -26.83
CA ASP A 1057 11.34 43.83 -25.62
C ASP A 1057 10.95 42.56 -24.84
N THR A 1058 11.10 41.37 -25.44
CA THR A 1058 10.62 40.10 -24.87
C THR A 1058 11.72 39.09 -24.61
N ALA A 1059 12.90 39.26 -25.22
CA ALA A 1059 13.98 38.29 -25.19
C ALA A 1059 14.59 38.13 -23.79
N GLU A 1060 14.74 39.21 -23.03
CA GLU A 1060 15.28 39.14 -21.67
C GLU A 1060 14.43 38.22 -20.78
N PHE A 1061 13.12 38.47 -20.72
CA PHE A 1061 12.18 37.64 -19.98
C PHE A 1061 12.14 36.20 -20.51
N ALA A 1062 12.13 36.01 -21.84
CA ALA A 1062 12.07 34.68 -22.43
C ALA A 1062 13.34 33.85 -22.15
N VAL A 1063 14.52 34.47 -22.12
CA VAL A 1063 15.78 33.82 -21.73
C VAL A 1063 15.84 33.54 -20.23
N GLN A 1064 15.39 34.48 -19.40
CA GLN A 1064 15.25 34.26 -17.96
C GLN A 1064 14.31 33.08 -17.66
N HIS A 1065 13.18 33.01 -18.34
CA HIS A 1065 12.22 31.91 -18.22
C HIS A 1065 12.80 30.58 -18.76
N ALA A 1066 13.54 30.60 -19.88
CA ALA A 1066 14.14 29.39 -20.44
C ALA A 1066 15.25 28.79 -19.57
N LEU A 1067 15.89 29.61 -18.72
CA LEU A 1067 16.95 29.17 -17.81
C LEU A 1067 16.45 28.90 -16.39
N GLY A 1068 15.65 29.79 -15.79
CA GLY A 1068 15.20 29.69 -14.39
C GLY A 1068 13.68 29.71 -14.19
N GLY A 1069 12.89 29.71 -15.27
CA GLY A 1069 11.44 29.51 -15.20
C GLY A 1069 11.07 28.03 -15.03
N PRO A 1070 9.76 27.72 -14.84
CA PRO A 1070 9.25 26.36 -14.92
C PRO A 1070 9.68 25.68 -16.22
N ASP A 1071 10.11 24.42 -16.16
CA ASP A 1071 10.72 23.65 -17.26
C ASP A 1071 12.00 24.31 -17.84
N GLY A 1072 12.61 25.22 -17.08
CA GLY A 1072 13.89 25.87 -17.41
C GLY A 1072 15.07 24.90 -17.33
N LEU A 1073 16.23 25.29 -17.87
CA LEU A 1073 17.43 24.43 -17.80
C LEU A 1073 17.88 24.15 -16.36
N PHE A 1074 17.69 25.11 -15.45
CA PHE A 1074 18.03 25.01 -14.03
C PHE A 1074 16.79 24.81 -13.15
N ASP A 1075 15.69 24.36 -13.74
CA ASP A 1075 14.59 23.77 -13.01
C ASP A 1075 15.06 22.42 -12.45
N PRO A 1076 14.95 22.15 -11.13
CA PRO A 1076 15.35 20.88 -10.54
C PRO A 1076 14.80 19.66 -11.29
N ASP A 1077 13.54 19.70 -11.74
CA ASP A 1077 12.88 18.59 -12.44
C ASP A 1077 13.49 18.28 -13.80
N VAL A 1078 14.12 19.27 -14.43
CA VAL A 1078 14.79 19.16 -15.74
C VAL A 1078 16.28 18.83 -15.56
N GLY A 1079 16.94 19.49 -14.61
CA GLY A 1079 18.37 19.35 -14.35
C GLY A 1079 18.74 18.00 -13.73
N GLY A 1080 17.86 17.44 -12.91
CA GLY A 1080 18.08 16.16 -12.22
C GLY A 1080 19.26 16.20 -11.24
N LEU A 1081 19.69 15.01 -10.79
CA LEU A 1081 20.79 14.84 -9.82
C LEU A 1081 22.13 14.60 -10.51
N GLY A 1082 23.19 15.24 -10.02
CA GLY A 1082 24.57 14.95 -10.44
C GLY A 1082 24.89 15.26 -11.90
N GLY A 1083 24.07 16.10 -12.54
CA GLY A 1083 24.26 16.55 -13.91
C GLY A 1083 25.24 17.72 -13.96
N ASP A 1084 26.44 17.49 -14.49
CA ASP A 1084 27.37 18.59 -14.77
C ASP A 1084 26.70 19.67 -15.62
N VAL A 1085 26.89 20.93 -15.23
CA VAL A 1085 26.35 22.05 -16.01
C VAL A 1085 27.31 22.36 -17.14
N HIS A 1086 26.92 21.97 -18.35
CA HIS A 1086 27.68 22.26 -19.55
C HIS A 1086 27.27 23.58 -20.21
N VAL A 1087 28.29 24.31 -20.66
CA VAL A 1087 28.12 25.59 -21.37
C VAL A 1087 27.35 25.38 -22.69
N ASP A 1088 27.51 24.23 -23.37
CA ASP A 1088 26.77 23.94 -24.60
C ASP A 1088 25.27 23.69 -24.35
N ALA A 1089 24.90 23.17 -23.17
CA ALA A 1089 23.50 22.98 -22.78
C ALA A 1089 22.80 24.33 -22.57
N ILE A 1090 23.47 25.27 -21.89
CA ILE A 1090 23.02 26.66 -21.74
C ILE A 1090 22.89 27.31 -23.12
N HIS A 1091 23.91 27.17 -23.98
CA HIS A 1091 23.83 27.71 -25.35
C HIS A 1091 22.64 27.13 -26.13
N ARG A 1092 22.43 25.81 -26.10
CA ARG A 1092 21.32 25.15 -26.80
C ARG A 1092 19.96 25.65 -26.31
N ARG A 1093 19.79 25.81 -25.00
CA ARG A 1093 18.52 26.27 -24.42
C ARG A 1093 18.23 27.72 -24.78
N VAL A 1094 19.24 28.59 -24.69
CA VAL A 1094 19.10 30.02 -25.00
C VAL A 1094 18.90 30.26 -26.50
N LEU A 1095 19.60 29.53 -27.38
CA LEU A 1095 19.41 29.63 -28.84
C LEU A 1095 18.05 29.08 -29.31
N ALA A 1096 17.37 28.27 -28.50
CA ALA A 1096 16.04 27.78 -28.82
C ALA A 1096 14.94 28.83 -28.55
N VAL A 1097 15.25 29.91 -27.82
CA VAL A 1097 14.29 31.00 -27.58
C VAL A 1097 14.03 31.75 -28.90
N PRO A 1098 12.75 31.89 -29.32
CA PRO A 1098 12.42 32.58 -30.56
C PRO A 1098 13.01 34.00 -30.60
N GLY A 1099 13.72 34.30 -31.69
CA GLY A 1099 14.37 35.60 -31.88
C GLY A 1099 15.82 35.67 -31.40
N VAL A 1100 16.37 34.66 -30.72
CA VAL A 1100 17.80 34.62 -30.36
C VAL A 1100 18.64 34.11 -31.53
N GLN A 1101 19.59 34.92 -32.00
CA GLN A 1101 20.50 34.60 -33.10
C GLN A 1101 21.85 34.07 -32.62
N ALA A 1102 22.30 34.52 -31.45
CA ALA A 1102 23.63 34.27 -30.94
C ALA A 1102 23.64 34.33 -29.40
N VAL A 1103 24.52 33.56 -28.76
CA VAL A 1103 24.65 33.52 -27.29
C VAL A 1103 26.11 33.43 -26.87
N ARG A 1104 26.47 34.17 -25.82
CA ARG A 1104 27.77 34.12 -25.17
C ARG A 1104 27.60 34.12 -23.65
N ILE A 1105 28.21 33.15 -22.97
CA ILE A 1105 28.20 33.06 -21.51
C ILE A 1105 29.44 33.77 -20.95
N ARG A 1106 29.22 34.72 -20.03
CA ARG A 1106 30.29 35.47 -19.34
C ARG A 1106 30.71 34.80 -18.04
N HIS A 1107 29.73 34.37 -17.24
CA HIS A 1107 29.95 33.72 -15.94
C HIS A 1107 29.15 32.43 -15.82
N LEU A 1108 29.81 31.41 -15.29
CA LEU A 1108 29.22 30.16 -14.82
C LEU A 1108 30.04 29.68 -13.62
N ARG A 1109 29.53 29.89 -12.40
CA ARG A 1109 30.18 29.46 -11.15
C ARG A 1109 29.15 29.19 -10.06
N ARG A 1110 29.59 28.58 -8.95
CA ARG A 1110 28.77 28.42 -7.74
C ARG A 1110 28.65 29.76 -7.01
N LEU A 1111 27.51 30.03 -6.38
CA LEU A 1111 27.26 31.25 -5.61
C LEU A 1111 27.87 31.15 -4.20
N GLN A 1112 29.20 31.09 -4.13
CA GLN A 1112 29.98 31.04 -2.90
C GLN A 1112 31.22 31.94 -3.02
N PRO A 1113 31.77 32.44 -1.89
CA PRO A 1113 33.06 33.14 -1.90
C PRO A 1113 34.15 32.25 -2.53
N ASP A 1114 35.00 32.83 -3.38
CA ASP A 1114 36.14 32.18 -4.04
C ASP A 1114 35.83 31.05 -5.04
N ALA A 1115 34.58 30.89 -5.50
CA ALA A 1115 34.23 29.90 -6.51
C ALA A 1115 34.92 30.15 -7.87
N ALA A 1116 35.46 29.09 -8.49
CA ALA A 1116 36.14 29.16 -9.78
C ALA A 1116 35.19 29.41 -10.95
N GLU A 1117 35.68 30.11 -11.98
CA GLU A 1117 34.92 30.41 -13.21
C GLU A 1117 35.01 29.27 -14.23
N HIS A 1118 33.86 28.79 -14.71
CA HIS A 1118 33.77 27.65 -15.61
C HIS A 1118 33.34 27.95 -17.04
N ALA A 1119 32.94 29.18 -17.38
CA ALA A 1119 32.47 29.56 -18.72
C ALA A 1119 33.46 29.22 -19.85
N ARG A 1120 34.78 29.30 -19.59
CA ARG A 1120 35.84 28.92 -20.57
C ARG A 1120 36.18 27.44 -20.58
N THR A 1121 36.07 26.77 -19.43
CA THR A 1121 36.35 25.34 -19.30
C THR A 1121 35.26 24.48 -19.94
N GLY A 1122 34.06 25.05 -20.14
CA GLY A 1122 32.94 24.42 -20.82
C GLY A 1122 32.08 23.54 -19.92
N ARG A 1123 32.46 23.33 -18.64
CA ARG A 1123 31.77 22.45 -17.71
C ARG A 1123 31.97 22.89 -16.25
N LEU A 1124 30.87 23.06 -15.51
CA LEU A 1124 30.85 23.18 -14.05
C LEU A 1124 30.43 21.83 -13.46
N ALA A 1125 31.27 21.27 -12.58
CA ALA A 1125 31.00 19.97 -11.98
C ALA A 1125 29.96 20.07 -10.87
N VAL A 1126 29.01 19.14 -10.86
CA VAL A 1126 27.95 18.99 -9.85
C VAL A 1126 28.11 17.60 -9.24
N ASP A 1127 28.16 17.49 -7.91
CA ASP A 1127 28.34 16.21 -7.25
C ASP A 1127 27.06 15.33 -7.39
N PRO A 1128 27.17 13.99 -7.28
CA PRO A 1128 26.04 13.09 -7.52
C PRO A 1128 24.80 13.32 -6.65
N ASP A 1129 24.96 13.94 -5.48
CA ASP A 1129 23.92 14.29 -4.52
C ASP A 1129 23.49 15.77 -4.61
N GLU A 1130 24.00 16.52 -5.59
CA GLU A 1130 23.73 17.94 -5.79
C GLU A 1130 22.79 18.22 -6.98
N VAL A 1131 22.05 19.32 -6.88
CA VAL A 1131 21.22 19.89 -7.95
C VAL A 1131 21.59 21.36 -8.12
N ALA A 1132 22.00 21.72 -9.33
CA ALA A 1132 22.32 23.10 -9.68
C ALA A 1132 21.04 23.91 -9.91
N ILE A 1133 20.87 25.02 -9.18
CA ILE A 1133 19.63 25.80 -9.19
C ILE A 1133 19.86 27.30 -9.43
N LEU A 1134 18.86 27.94 -10.01
CA LEU A 1134 18.71 29.41 -9.99
C LEU A 1134 17.60 29.87 -9.04
N ARG A 1135 16.61 29.01 -8.78
CA ARG A 1135 15.53 29.25 -7.82
C ARG A 1135 15.53 28.12 -6.78
N HIS A 1136 15.39 28.47 -5.50
CA HIS A 1136 15.40 27.46 -4.44
C HIS A 1136 13.99 26.83 -4.24
N PRO A 1137 13.86 25.49 -4.24
CA PRO A 1137 12.56 24.81 -4.10
C PRO A 1137 11.82 25.15 -2.82
N TYR A 1138 12.52 25.25 -1.69
CA TYR A 1138 11.92 25.60 -0.40
C TYR A 1138 11.57 27.10 -0.22
N GLY A 1139 11.61 27.90 -1.29
CA GLY A 1139 11.17 29.28 -1.31
C GLY A 1139 12.21 30.30 -0.81
N ALA A 1140 11.77 31.56 -0.66
CA ALA A 1140 12.65 32.71 -0.44
C ALA A 1140 13.40 32.75 0.91
N ALA A 1141 13.09 31.85 1.84
CA ALA A 1141 13.84 31.69 3.08
C ALA A 1141 15.24 31.08 2.86
N PHE A 1142 15.49 30.52 1.66
CA PHE A 1142 16.73 29.87 1.28
C PHE A 1142 17.43 30.63 0.13
N PRO A 1143 18.78 30.57 0.04
CA PRO A 1143 19.53 31.30 -0.97
C PRO A 1143 19.25 30.78 -2.39
N SER A 1144 18.85 31.68 -3.29
CA SER A 1144 18.66 31.41 -4.72
C SER A 1144 19.87 31.86 -5.56
N GLY A 1145 19.98 31.35 -6.78
CA GLY A 1145 21.05 31.71 -7.71
C GLY A 1145 20.85 33.11 -8.32
N LEU A 1146 21.92 33.65 -8.90
CA LEU A 1146 21.93 34.92 -9.61
C LEU A 1146 21.96 34.68 -11.12
N LEU A 1147 20.95 35.18 -11.84
CA LEU A 1147 20.90 35.16 -13.30
C LEU A 1147 20.91 36.58 -13.85
N THR A 1148 21.93 36.92 -14.65
CA THR A 1148 22.01 38.19 -15.39
C THR A 1148 21.89 37.91 -16.88
N VAL A 1149 20.99 38.62 -17.56
CA VAL A 1149 20.81 38.55 -19.02
C VAL A 1149 21.06 39.93 -19.62
N THR A 1150 21.94 40.01 -20.62
CA THR A 1150 22.20 41.24 -21.38
C THR A 1150 21.83 41.02 -22.84
N VAL A 1151 20.87 41.80 -23.34
CA VAL A 1151 20.44 41.77 -24.74
C VAL A 1151 21.27 42.78 -25.54
N CYS A 1152 21.92 42.34 -26.62
CA CYS A 1152 22.61 43.22 -27.54
C CYS A 1152 21.60 43.87 -28.50
N GLU A 1153 21.57 45.20 -28.55
CA GLU A 1153 20.83 45.92 -29.58
C GLU A 1153 21.53 45.76 -30.92
N ALA A 1154 20.83 45.18 -31.91
CA ALA A 1154 21.24 45.28 -33.29
C ALA A 1154 21.14 46.75 -33.71
N GLN A 1155 22.26 47.48 -33.73
CA GLN A 1155 22.30 48.73 -34.49
C GLN A 1155 22.17 48.38 -35.99
N PRO A 1156 21.28 49.08 -36.72
CA PRO A 1156 20.97 48.77 -38.13
C PRO A 1156 22.16 48.90 -39.09
#